data_AF-A0A7J2H7N1-F1
#
_entry.id   AF-A0A7J2H7N1-F1
#
_cell.length_a   1.000
_cell.length_b   1.000
_cell.length_c   1.000
_cell.angle_alpha   90.00
_cell.angle_beta   90.00
_cell.angle_gamma   90.00
#
_symmetry.space_group_name_H-M   'P 1'
#
loop_
_entity.id
_entity.type
_entity.pdbx_description
1 polymer ?
#
loop_
_entity_poly.entity_id
_entity_poly.type
_entity_poly.pdbx_seq_one_letter_code
_entity_poly.pdbx_strand_id
1 'polypeptide(L)'
;MEEGLRKVAVLMLLLLALGAWGIPALVVGSYGGRRYFAKIDYVIAANTTVSLLFTGDEVKEIAAPPHPPGYELHYLEVRFPQGLPQGLIPLKFDGKVEIDGVVKALISREGIVKIASTEANVTLDAYMVAYYVKREWLELTEGEVRFEVKEPTPPFTKDDMIVRISIDNHAPYAILDVAGPDGASLLEGEIAPDAVRVDPKHVEVNFKYFEPGVYTIKVGASDDYTLPSSFILIEGAFANDTLRPGETKRYAVARKLGWRTLGAVVVLYTVAPLTGKASGGASVVGELVDYAYAKDETVRIRAASLLIPDLNLRVWVKAYIVFGTWFEVSNQMKSVLNVMYTPVLVKEAGTWTPSGVEVTVKESDVRDASLAYVVVQAPNYGKVAGILTPSGDELGTFSEGVLPWGDEYRSIRVFDNEAYVQVKAFGVMEVGRYTIRIEWEPVSFRLVDADGKPVVGARVRVSGPLNLTAISDERGIASFELYKPGAYDVTVKFKGVTVATVSIGSIVKPDFEVKCKVYEVAWLLTNAWDKPLKGAELVIRGPEGLIAKGVSDDEGMVRLGQLPGGQFTVEASYKRVSRSDVVEISGSGVRRMKLDVFLELPVIGVPLTMLETLVAVSTTGVSALGLTLARRRGVSNVEEEELSLEE
;
A
#
# COMPACT_ATOMS: atom_id res chain seq x y z
N MET A 1 -7.98 -3.72 -70.51
CA MET A 1 -8.62 -3.01 -69.38
C MET A 1 -8.91 -3.97 -68.22
N GLU A 2 -8.06 -4.98 -67.99
CA GLU A 2 -8.27 -6.01 -66.94
C GLU A 2 -7.08 -6.15 -65.98
N GLU A 3 -5.90 -5.68 -66.37
CA GLU A 3 -4.68 -5.82 -65.57
C GLU A 3 -4.46 -4.66 -64.57
N GLY A 4 -5.04 -3.49 -64.87
CA GLY A 4 -5.05 -2.33 -63.97
C GLY A 4 -6.04 -2.48 -62.81
N LEU A 5 -7.21 -3.11 -63.05
CA LEU A 5 -8.24 -3.28 -62.03
C LEU A 5 -7.85 -4.37 -61.01
N ARG A 6 -7.12 -5.40 -61.43
CA ARG A 6 -6.57 -6.44 -60.55
C ARG A 6 -5.48 -5.90 -59.62
N LYS A 7 -4.63 -4.99 -60.11
CA LYS A 7 -3.58 -4.36 -59.28
C LYS A 7 -4.16 -3.39 -58.25
N VAL A 8 -5.24 -2.67 -58.58
CA VAL A 8 -5.92 -1.77 -57.63
C VAL A 8 -6.73 -2.55 -56.58
N ALA A 9 -7.36 -3.67 -56.96
CA ALA A 9 -8.07 -4.54 -56.01
C ALA A 9 -7.13 -5.28 -55.03
N VAL A 10 -5.95 -5.72 -55.50
CA VAL A 10 -4.94 -6.36 -54.64
C VAL A 10 -4.26 -5.34 -53.72
N LEU A 11 -4.06 -4.09 -54.17
CA LEU A 11 -3.52 -3.02 -53.32
C LEU A 11 -4.53 -2.57 -52.24
N MET A 12 -5.84 -2.53 -52.56
CA MET A 12 -6.88 -2.22 -51.57
C MET A 12 -7.12 -3.36 -50.56
N LEU A 13 -6.95 -4.62 -50.94
CA LEU A 13 -6.99 -5.75 -50.00
C LEU A 13 -5.75 -5.83 -49.10
N LEU A 14 -4.59 -5.40 -49.58
CA LEU A 14 -3.38 -5.25 -48.75
C LEU A 14 -3.45 -4.04 -47.80
N LEU A 15 -4.13 -2.95 -48.20
CA LEU A 15 -4.39 -1.80 -47.32
C LEU A 15 -5.51 -2.07 -46.29
N LEU A 16 -6.46 -2.96 -46.59
CA LEU A 16 -7.48 -3.41 -45.63
C LEU A 16 -6.98 -4.52 -44.69
N ALA A 17 -5.91 -5.25 -45.04
CA ALA A 17 -5.25 -6.22 -44.16
C ALA A 17 -4.16 -5.60 -43.25
N LEU A 18 -3.77 -4.34 -43.49
CA LEU A 18 -2.87 -3.57 -42.62
C LEU A 18 -3.61 -2.68 -41.59
N GLY A 19 -4.96 -2.65 -41.64
CA GLY A 19 -5.81 -1.88 -40.73
C GLY A 19 -6.32 -2.62 -39.50
N ALA A 20 -5.89 -3.87 -39.31
CA ALA A 20 -6.25 -4.67 -38.14
C ALA A 20 -4.99 -5.36 -37.63
N TRP A 21 -4.24 -4.64 -36.78
CA TRP A 21 -3.46 -5.13 -35.63
C TRP A 21 -2.45 -4.06 -35.26
N GLY A 22 -2.69 -3.46 -34.10
CA GLY A 22 -1.99 -2.28 -33.63
C GLY A 22 -2.91 -1.36 -32.86
N ILE A 23 -3.82 -1.91 -32.04
CA ILE A 23 -4.10 -1.24 -30.77
C ILE A 23 -2.71 -1.16 -30.15
N PRO A 24 -2.11 0.02 -29.88
CA PRO A 24 -1.00 0.02 -28.97
C PRO A 24 -1.60 -0.63 -27.73
N ALA A 25 -1.17 -1.86 -27.41
CA ALA A 25 -1.30 -2.32 -26.05
C ALA A 25 -0.75 -1.12 -25.27
N LEU A 26 -1.63 -0.41 -24.57
CA LEU A 26 -1.21 0.46 -23.50
C LEU A 26 -0.36 -0.48 -22.68
N VAL A 27 0.95 -0.38 -22.87
CA VAL A 27 1.90 -0.91 -21.91
C VAL A 27 1.63 0.01 -20.75
N VAL A 28 0.64 -0.40 -19.95
CA VAL A 28 0.33 0.11 -18.62
C VAL A 28 1.62 -0.13 -17.87
N GLY A 29 2.50 0.87 -17.95
CA GLY A 29 3.87 0.77 -17.48
C GLY A 29 3.84 0.84 -15.97
N SER A 30 3.78 -0.32 -15.32
CA SER A 30 4.13 -0.46 -13.92
C SER A 30 5.58 0.02 -13.75
N TYR A 31 5.82 0.98 -12.86
CA TYR A 31 7.18 1.49 -12.63
C TYR A 31 8.09 0.34 -12.18
N GLY A 32 9.10 0.01 -12.99
CA GLY A 32 10.02 -1.10 -12.73
C GLY A 32 9.37 -2.50 -12.67
N GLY A 33 8.22 -2.71 -13.31
CA GLY A 33 7.50 -4.01 -13.25
C GLY A 33 6.63 -4.21 -11.99
N ARG A 34 6.60 -3.23 -11.07
CA ARG A 34 5.84 -3.27 -9.81
C ARG A 34 4.53 -2.49 -9.91
N ARG A 35 3.45 -3.09 -9.42
CA ARG A 35 2.13 -2.45 -9.38
C ARG A 35 1.96 -1.66 -8.09
N TYR A 36 1.64 -0.39 -8.23
CA TYR A 36 1.28 0.52 -7.14
C TYR A 36 -0.19 0.89 -7.28
N PHE A 37 -0.83 1.23 -6.17
CA PHE A 37 -2.26 1.52 -6.15
C PHE A 37 -2.54 2.80 -5.36
N ALA A 38 -3.51 3.57 -5.83
CA ALA A 38 -4.17 4.60 -5.04
C ALA A 38 -5.34 3.97 -4.28
N LYS A 39 -5.47 4.33 -3.01
CA LYS A 39 -6.62 4.03 -2.16
C LYS A 39 -7.67 5.12 -2.38
N ILE A 40 -8.90 4.75 -2.71
CA ILE A 40 -10.03 5.66 -2.82
C ILE A 40 -11.05 5.32 -1.74
N ASP A 41 -11.23 6.24 -0.80
CA ASP A 41 -12.23 6.15 0.25
C ASP A 41 -13.39 7.11 -0.09
N TYR A 42 -14.55 6.55 -0.41
CA TYR A 42 -15.81 7.29 -0.49
C TYR A 42 -16.36 7.36 0.93
N VAL A 43 -16.42 8.57 1.48
CA VAL A 43 -16.82 8.83 2.88
C VAL A 43 -18.19 9.49 2.90
N ILE A 44 -19.12 8.94 3.67
CA ILE A 44 -20.43 9.55 3.97
C ILE A 44 -20.44 9.97 5.44
N ALA A 45 -20.81 11.22 5.72
CA ALA A 45 -20.94 11.76 7.07
C ALA A 45 -22.42 11.92 7.47
N ALA A 46 -22.89 11.11 8.42
CA ALA A 46 -24.23 11.20 8.98
C ALA A 46 -24.25 12.10 10.21
N ASN A 47 -24.91 13.25 10.11
CA ASN A 47 -24.98 14.25 11.19
C ASN A 47 -26.29 14.09 11.99
N THR A 48 -26.23 14.12 13.32
CA THR A 48 -27.40 14.04 14.20
C THR A 48 -27.17 14.84 15.48
N THR A 49 -28.18 15.55 15.97
CA THR A 49 -28.13 16.24 17.26
C THR A 49 -28.57 15.29 18.38
N VAL A 50 -27.88 15.36 19.51
CA VAL A 50 -28.12 14.50 20.68
C VAL A 50 -28.29 15.39 21.90
N SER A 51 -29.38 15.20 22.66
CA SER A 51 -29.60 15.87 23.94
C SER A 51 -29.95 14.82 24.99
N LEU A 52 -29.15 14.73 26.04
CA LEU A 52 -29.26 13.72 27.09
C LEU A 52 -29.30 14.40 28.48
N LEU A 53 -30.39 14.18 29.22
CA LEU A 53 -30.51 14.61 30.61
C LEU A 53 -29.99 13.52 31.55
N PHE A 54 -29.02 13.83 32.42
CA PHE A 54 -28.51 12.94 33.45
C PHE A 54 -29.19 13.22 34.81
N THR A 55 -29.63 12.19 35.51
CA THR A 55 -30.37 12.22 36.78
C THR A 55 -29.47 11.92 38.00
N GLY A 56 -28.18 11.66 37.76
CA GLY A 56 -27.14 11.36 38.76
C GLY A 56 -26.80 9.88 38.81
N ASP A 57 -25.51 9.55 38.97
CA ASP A 57 -24.99 8.18 39.05
C ASP A 57 -25.45 7.24 37.91
N GLU A 58 -25.68 7.80 36.71
CA GLU A 58 -26.12 7.04 35.55
C GLU A 58 -25.09 7.08 34.40
N VAL A 59 -25.14 6.05 33.55
CA VAL A 59 -24.32 5.93 32.34
C VAL A 59 -25.24 5.97 31.13
N LYS A 60 -24.93 6.85 30.17
CA LYS A 60 -25.64 6.92 28.89
C LYS A 60 -24.74 6.54 27.73
N GLU A 61 -25.37 5.96 26.73
CA GLU A 61 -24.72 5.48 25.52
C GLU A 61 -25.18 6.30 24.32
N ILE A 62 -24.22 6.71 23.49
CA ILE A 62 -24.44 7.32 22.19
C ILE A 62 -23.88 6.35 21.15
N ALA A 63 -24.72 5.89 20.23
CA ALA A 63 -24.37 4.89 19.24
C ALA A 63 -24.56 5.41 17.82
N ALA A 64 -23.69 5.00 16.91
CA ALA A 64 -23.77 5.32 15.50
C ALA A 64 -25.06 4.72 14.88
N PRO A 65 -25.69 5.40 13.91
CA PRO A 65 -26.78 4.80 13.15
C PRO A 65 -26.27 3.62 12.29
N PRO A 66 -27.17 2.85 11.66
CA PRO A 66 -26.77 1.83 10.69
C PRO A 66 -26.06 2.44 9.47
N HIS A 67 -25.09 1.71 8.94
CA HIS A 67 -24.34 2.13 7.75
C HIS A 67 -25.16 1.98 6.46
N PRO A 68 -24.89 2.80 5.42
CA PRO A 68 -25.45 2.61 4.08
C PRO A 68 -25.01 1.27 3.45
N PRO A 69 -25.73 0.75 2.42
CA PRO A 69 -25.32 -0.43 1.68
C PRO A 69 -23.94 -0.28 1.03
N GLY A 70 -23.04 -1.23 1.28
CA GLY A 70 -21.68 -1.24 0.70
C GLY A 70 -20.68 -0.31 1.38
N TYR A 71 -21.09 0.35 2.47
CA TYR A 71 -20.21 1.13 3.34
C TYR A 71 -20.04 0.41 4.67
N GLU A 72 -18.94 0.68 5.36
CA GLU A 72 -18.69 0.22 6.73
C GLU A 72 -18.51 1.43 7.64
N LEU A 73 -18.85 1.28 8.93
CA LEU A 73 -18.55 2.33 9.91
C LEU A 73 -17.03 2.50 10.01
N HIS A 74 -16.56 3.72 9.77
CA HIS A 74 -15.17 4.08 10.01
C HIS A 74 -14.97 4.52 11.45
N TYR A 75 -15.72 5.55 11.88
CA TYR A 75 -15.80 5.96 13.28
C TYR A 75 -17.02 6.85 13.54
N LEU A 76 -17.40 6.90 14.81
CA LEU A 76 -18.34 7.84 15.41
C LEU A 76 -17.57 8.96 16.09
N GLU A 77 -17.96 10.20 15.87
CA GLU A 77 -17.47 11.37 16.58
C GLU A 77 -18.62 12.05 17.31
N VAL A 78 -18.48 12.28 18.62
CA VAL A 78 -19.42 13.02 19.45
C VAL A 78 -18.77 14.34 19.85
N ARG A 79 -19.26 15.45 19.31
CA ARG A 79 -18.71 16.80 19.47
C ARG A 79 -19.45 17.60 20.54
N PHE A 80 -18.68 18.35 21.32
CA PHE A 80 -19.12 19.28 22.36
C PHE A 80 -18.56 20.68 22.04
N PRO A 81 -19.26 21.52 21.26
CA PRO A 81 -18.73 22.82 20.84
C PRO A 81 -18.30 23.73 22.01
N GLN A 82 -19.08 23.71 23.11
CA GLN A 82 -18.77 24.45 24.33
C GLN A 82 -17.80 23.71 25.27
N GLY A 83 -17.39 22.49 24.93
CA GLY A 83 -16.64 21.58 25.79
C GLY A 83 -17.55 20.56 26.48
N LEU A 84 -16.97 19.43 26.88
CA LEU A 84 -17.67 18.44 27.71
C LEU A 84 -18.03 19.09 29.06
N PRO A 85 -19.31 19.08 29.47
CA PRO A 85 -19.73 19.65 30.75
C PRO A 85 -18.97 19.07 31.96
N GLN A 86 -18.72 19.91 32.96
CA GLN A 86 -18.20 19.44 34.25
C GLN A 86 -19.18 18.43 34.88
N GLY A 87 -18.64 17.46 35.61
CA GLY A 87 -19.41 16.36 36.22
C GLY A 87 -19.66 15.16 35.30
N LEU A 88 -19.42 15.29 33.98
CA LEU A 88 -19.50 14.18 33.03
C LEU A 88 -18.13 13.51 32.79
N ILE A 89 -18.12 12.18 32.82
CA ILE A 89 -16.91 11.37 32.70
C ILE A 89 -17.05 10.42 31.51
N PRO A 90 -16.20 10.53 30.48
CA PRO A 90 -16.12 9.56 29.40
C PRO A 90 -15.66 8.19 29.92
N LEU A 91 -16.42 7.13 29.63
CA LEU A 91 -16.13 5.76 30.06
C LEU A 91 -15.68 4.84 28.92
N LYS A 92 -16.18 5.06 27.70
CA LYS A 92 -15.84 4.25 26.52
C LYS A 92 -15.67 5.16 25.31
N PHE A 93 -14.46 5.19 24.78
CA PHE A 93 -14.06 5.91 23.56
C PHE A 93 -12.66 5.42 23.15
N ASP A 94 -12.28 5.62 21.89
CA ASP A 94 -10.97 5.27 21.32
C ASP A 94 -10.00 6.45 21.30
N GLY A 95 -10.52 7.68 21.17
CA GLY A 95 -9.72 8.89 21.19
C GLY A 95 -10.53 10.14 21.54
N LYS A 96 -9.85 11.22 21.92
CA LYS A 96 -10.48 12.52 22.22
C LYS A 96 -9.87 13.65 21.41
N VAL A 97 -10.68 14.67 21.15
CA VAL A 97 -10.22 15.98 20.66
C VAL A 97 -10.15 16.93 21.85
N GLU A 98 -9.00 17.52 22.11
CA GLU A 98 -8.79 18.44 23.24
C GLU A 98 -8.09 19.72 22.79
N ILE A 99 -8.68 20.86 23.14
CA ILE A 99 -8.13 22.18 22.82
C ILE A 99 -8.07 22.97 24.11
N ASP A 100 -6.87 23.40 24.49
CA ASP A 100 -6.63 24.21 25.69
C ASP A 100 -7.21 23.56 26.97
N GLY A 101 -6.97 22.25 27.14
CA GLY A 101 -7.47 21.46 28.28
C GLY A 101 -8.97 21.12 28.22
N VAL A 102 -9.70 21.58 27.20
CA VAL A 102 -11.14 21.34 27.05
C VAL A 102 -11.39 20.23 26.04
N VAL A 103 -12.08 19.17 26.47
CA VAL A 103 -12.51 18.08 25.59
C VAL A 103 -13.62 18.58 24.65
N LYS A 104 -13.31 18.64 23.36
CA LYS A 104 -14.21 19.10 22.29
C LYS A 104 -14.88 17.97 21.54
N ALA A 105 -14.32 16.75 21.55
CA ALA A 105 -14.98 15.59 20.99
C ALA A 105 -14.46 14.27 21.57
N LEU A 106 -15.26 13.22 21.43
CA LEU A 106 -14.87 11.83 21.65
C LEU A 106 -15.08 11.03 20.37
N ILE A 107 -14.16 10.11 20.09
CA ILE A 107 -14.16 9.26 18.90
C ILE A 107 -14.31 7.81 19.30
N SER A 108 -15.14 7.05 18.58
CA SER A 108 -15.28 5.61 18.72
C SER A 108 -15.31 4.90 17.36
N ARG A 109 -14.42 3.93 17.16
CA ARG A 109 -14.37 3.08 15.95
C ARG A 109 -15.42 1.98 16.00
N GLU A 110 -15.76 1.50 17.20
CA GLU A 110 -16.88 0.56 17.41
C GLU A 110 -18.26 1.23 17.29
N GLY A 111 -18.30 2.55 17.13
CA GLY A 111 -19.54 3.30 16.99
C GLY A 111 -20.29 3.53 18.29
N ILE A 112 -19.62 3.44 19.44
CA ILE A 112 -20.25 3.56 20.76
C ILE A 112 -19.41 4.44 21.69
N VAL A 113 -19.99 5.54 22.14
CA VAL A 113 -19.45 6.39 23.21
C VAL A 113 -20.29 6.24 24.47
N LYS A 114 -19.64 6.00 25.62
CA LYS A 114 -20.31 5.94 26.94
C LYS A 114 -19.86 7.08 27.82
N ILE A 115 -20.81 7.77 28.45
CA ILE A 115 -20.58 8.90 29.35
C ILE A 115 -21.34 8.65 30.65
N ALA A 116 -20.67 8.80 31.78
CA ALA A 116 -21.28 8.79 33.10
C ALA A 116 -21.46 10.21 33.63
N SER A 117 -22.41 10.40 34.55
CA SER A 117 -22.51 11.62 35.35
C SER A 117 -22.26 11.34 36.82
N THR A 118 -21.47 12.21 37.45
CA THR A 118 -21.27 12.26 38.91
C THR A 118 -22.21 13.26 39.60
N GLU A 119 -22.94 14.06 38.80
CA GLU A 119 -23.87 15.07 39.29
C GLU A 119 -25.28 14.80 38.75
N ALA A 120 -26.29 15.17 39.53
CA ALA A 120 -27.68 15.08 39.11
C ALA A 120 -28.11 16.34 38.32
N ASN A 121 -28.99 16.14 37.34
CA ASN A 121 -29.58 17.17 36.48
C ASN A 121 -28.59 17.88 35.54
N VAL A 122 -27.56 17.15 35.08
CA VAL A 122 -26.65 17.65 34.02
C VAL A 122 -27.25 17.35 32.66
N THR A 123 -27.37 18.36 31.80
CA THR A 123 -27.78 18.17 30.39
C THR A 123 -26.55 18.17 29.50
N LEU A 124 -26.44 17.15 28.65
CA LEU A 124 -25.44 17.07 27.59
C LEU A 124 -26.12 17.35 26.24
N ASP A 125 -25.75 18.47 25.63
CA ASP A 125 -26.07 18.77 24.23
C ASP A 125 -24.82 18.52 23.36
N ALA A 126 -24.95 17.60 22.42
CA ALA A 126 -23.85 17.15 21.58
C ALA A 126 -24.26 17.04 20.10
N TYR A 127 -23.26 17.10 19.23
CA TYR A 127 -23.41 16.83 17.80
C TYR A 127 -22.72 15.52 17.49
N MET A 128 -23.47 14.55 17.00
CA MET A 128 -22.97 13.26 16.59
C MET A 128 -22.72 13.25 15.08
N VAL A 129 -21.54 12.79 14.67
CA VAL A 129 -21.19 12.56 13.27
C VAL A 129 -20.68 11.14 13.13
N ALA A 130 -21.39 10.30 12.36
CA ALA A 130 -20.92 8.97 12.00
C ALA A 130 -20.33 8.98 10.59
N TYR A 131 -19.08 8.57 10.45
CA TYR A 131 -18.37 8.48 9.19
C TYR A 131 -18.41 7.04 8.68
N TYR A 132 -18.95 6.83 7.49
CA TYR A 132 -18.98 5.54 6.80
C TYR A 132 -18.06 5.58 5.59
N VAL A 133 -17.31 4.50 5.36
CA VAL A 133 -16.36 4.40 4.25
C VAL A 133 -16.71 3.23 3.35
N LYS A 134 -16.69 3.47 2.05
CA LYS A 134 -16.54 2.44 1.02
C LYS A 134 -15.17 2.63 0.37
N ARG A 135 -14.38 1.56 0.31
CA ARG A 135 -12.99 1.60 -0.20
C ARG A 135 -12.85 0.90 -1.54
N GLU A 136 -12.12 1.53 -2.44
CA GLU A 136 -11.68 0.98 -3.72
C GLU A 136 -10.18 1.19 -3.92
N TRP A 137 -9.57 0.39 -4.79
CA TRP A 137 -8.15 0.48 -5.12
C TRP A 137 -8.00 0.63 -6.62
N LEU A 138 -7.29 1.67 -7.06
CA LEU A 138 -6.98 1.90 -8.47
C LEU A 138 -5.50 1.72 -8.74
N GLU A 139 -5.18 0.91 -9.74
CA GLU A 139 -3.80 0.75 -10.20
C GLU A 139 -3.28 2.09 -10.76
N LEU A 140 -2.09 2.49 -10.32
CA LEU A 140 -1.47 3.73 -10.74
C LEU A 140 -0.66 3.53 -12.02
N THR A 141 -0.88 4.44 -12.96
CA THR A 141 -0.03 4.66 -14.12
C THR A 141 0.26 6.14 -14.28
N GLU A 142 1.38 6.47 -14.94
CA GLU A 142 1.64 7.84 -15.35
C GLU A 142 0.54 8.35 -16.28
N GLY A 143 0.16 9.62 -16.12
CA GLY A 143 -0.88 10.27 -16.91
C GLY A 143 -2.20 10.37 -16.15
N GLU A 144 -3.30 9.97 -16.79
CA GLU A 144 -4.65 10.13 -16.24
C GLU A 144 -5.15 8.81 -15.62
N VAL A 145 -5.60 8.86 -14.37
CA VAL A 145 -6.32 7.77 -13.72
C VAL A 145 -7.73 8.23 -13.40
N ARG A 146 -8.74 7.48 -13.88
CA ARG A 146 -10.16 7.84 -13.78
C ARG A 146 -10.87 7.06 -12.69
N PHE A 147 -11.78 7.71 -11.99
CA PHE A 147 -12.63 7.10 -10.97
C PHE A 147 -14.07 7.62 -11.08
N GLU A 148 -15.03 6.77 -10.73
CA GLU A 148 -16.46 7.08 -10.84
C GLU A 148 -17.03 7.42 -9.47
N VAL A 149 -17.66 8.57 -9.35
CA VAL A 149 -18.38 8.98 -8.15
C VAL A 149 -19.88 8.88 -8.41
N LYS A 150 -20.56 8.07 -7.59
CA LYS A 150 -22.00 7.83 -7.68
C LYS A 150 -22.72 8.60 -6.59
N GLU A 151 -23.97 8.96 -6.88
CA GLU A 151 -24.83 9.56 -5.86
C GLU A 151 -25.11 8.56 -4.73
N PRO A 152 -25.01 8.98 -3.45
CA PRO A 152 -25.38 8.15 -2.32
C PRO A 152 -26.84 7.71 -2.32
N THR A 153 -27.14 6.60 -1.66
CA THR A 153 -28.53 6.16 -1.47
C THR A 153 -29.22 6.99 -0.37
N PRO A 154 -30.50 7.36 -0.51
CA PRO A 154 -31.25 8.01 0.55
C PRO A 154 -31.16 7.26 1.90
N PRO A 155 -31.12 7.97 3.04
CA PRO A 155 -31.35 9.40 3.20
C PRO A 155 -30.14 10.30 2.90
N PHE A 156 -29.00 9.72 2.52
CA PHE A 156 -27.78 10.48 2.21
C PHE A 156 -27.84 11.13 0.84
N THR A 157 -27.16 12.27 0.71
CA THR A 157 -27.06 13.05 -0.53
C THR A 157 -25.59 13.28 -0.87
N LYS A 158 -25.31 13.82 -2.05
CA LYS A 158 -23.94 14.20 -2.44
C LYS A 158 -23.28 15.19 -1.47
N ASP A 159 -24.07 16.01 -0.78
CA ASP A 159 -23.56 17.02 0.15
C ASP A 159 -23.00 16.39 1.44
N ASP A 160 -23.36 15.14 1.72
CA ASP A 160 -22.84 14.35 2.85
C ASP A 160 -21.55 13.59 2.47
N MET A 161 -21.11 13.66 1.21
CA MET A 161 -20.06 12.83 0.65
C MET A 161 -18.73 13.57 0.48
N ILE A 162 -17.66 12.90 0.88
CA ILE A 162 -16.28 13.31 0.66
C ILE A 162 -15.57 12.14 -0.02
N VAL A 163 -14.80 12.40 -1.06
CA VAL A 163 -13.91 11.39 -1.67
C VAL A 163 -12.48 11.69 -1.29
N ARG A 164 -11.80 10.70 -0.71
CA ARG A 164 -10.38 10.78 -0.35
C ARG A 164 -9.58 9.84 -1.21
N ILE A 165 -8.49 10.34 -1.77
CA ILE A 165 -7.53 9.56 -2.55
C ILE A 165 -6.20 9.61 -1.83
N SER A 166 -5.53 8.48 -1.70
CA SER A 166 -4.23 8.38 -1.03
C SER A 166 -3.29 7.47 -1.81
N ILE A 167 -2.04 7.90 -1.99
CA ILE A 167 -0.95 7.15 -2.60
C ILE A 167 0.09 6.87 -1.52
N ASP A 168 0.57 5.63 -1.42
CA ASP A 168 1.62 5.28 -0.47
C ASP A 168 2.86 6.18 -0.66
N ASN A 169 3.47 6.64 0.45
CA ASN A 169 4.64 7.52 0.39
C ASN A 169 5.79 6.91 -0.42
N HIS A 170 6.03 5.60 -0.29
CA HIS A 170 7.10 4.89 -1.01
C HIS A 170 6.77 4.62 -2.49
N ALA A 171 5.56 4.91 -2.96
CA ALA A 171 5.22 4.79 -4.37
C ALA A 171 5.86 5.94 -5.17
N PRO A 172 6.48 5.68 -6.33
CA PRO A 172 7.17 6.69 -7.15
C PRO A 172 6.18 7.53 -8.00
N TYR A 173 5.04 7.88 -7.41
CA TYR A 173 3.96 8.62 -8.08
C TYR A 173 3.57 9.86 -7.27
N ALA A 174 3.23 10.94 -7.95
CA ALA A 174 2.66 12.13 -7.31
C ALA A 174 1.41 12.63 -8.04
N ILE A 175 0.48 13.19 -7.28
CA ILE A 175 -0.69 13.89 -7.78
C ILE A 175 -0.23 15.25 -8.30
N LEU A 176 -0.58 15.56 -9.55
CA LEU A 176 -0.25 16.81 -10.22
C LEU A 176 -1.47 17.71 -10.39
N ASP A 177 -2.66 17.11 -10.50
CA ASP A 177 -3.92 17.82 -10.69
C ASP A 177 -5.11 16.88 -10.43
N VAL A 178 -6.29 17.46 -10.23
CA VAL A 178 -7.57 16.75 -10.12
C VAL A 178 -8.55 17.45 -11.05
N ALA A 179 -9.17 16.72 -11.96
CA ALA A 179 -10.13 17.26 -12.93
C ALA A 179 -11.53 16.68 -12.74
N GLY A 180 -12.52 17.55 -12.92
CA GLY A 180 -13.94 17.20 -12.88
C GLY A 180 -14.41 16.46 -14.14
N PRO A 181 -15.70 16.09 -14.21
CA PRO A 181 -16.30 15.37 -15.34
C PRO A 181 -16.28 16.14 -16.67
N ASP A 182 -16.16 17.46 -16.62
CA ASP A 182 -15.98 18.35 -17.78
C ASP A 182 -14.52 18.46 -18.25
N GLY A 183 -13.58 17.85 -17.50
CA GLY A 183 -12.14 17.91 -17.76
C GLY A 183 -11.46 19.17 -17.21
N ALA A 184 -12.19 20.08 -16.57
CA ALA A 184 -11.61 21.27 -15.94
C ALA A 184 -10.88 20.88 -14.64
N SER A 185 -9.77 21.55 -14.35
CA SER A 185 -9.08 21.37 -13.07
C SER A 185 -9.96 21.88 -11.94
N LEU A 186 -10.06 21.09 -10.87
CA LEU A 186 -10.69 21.47 -9.62
C LEU A 186 -9.76 22.29 -8.73
N LEU A 187 -8.50 22.50 -9.12
CA LEU A 187 -7.53 23.31 -8.38
C LEU A 187 -7.46 24.75 -8.93
N GLU A 188 -8.13 25.02 -10.05
CA GLU A 188 -8.20 26.34 -10.67
C GLU A 188 -9.54 27.03 -10.38
N GLY A 189 -9.52 28.36 -10.32
CA GLY A 189 -10.72 29.19 -10.12
C GLY A 189 -11.00 29.60 -8.68
N GLU A 190 -12.15 30.26 -8.46
CA GLU A 190 -12.59 30.70 -7.14
C GLU A 190 -13.53 29.66 -6.50
N ILE A 191 -12.94 28.60 -5.95
CA ILE A 191 -13.66 27.58 -5.16
C ILE A 191 -13.52 27.84 -3.66
N ALA A 192 -14.37 27.21 -2.85
CA ALA A 192 -14.25 27.27 -1.39
C ALA A 192 -12.98 26.51 -0.91
N PRO A 193 -12.27 26.98 0.14
CA PRO A 193 -11.08 26.31 0.66
C PRO A 193 -11.28 24.85 1.12
N ASP A 194 -12.51 24.50 1.49
CA ASP A 194 -12.90 23.16 1.91
C ASP A 194 -13.50 22.32 0.77
N ALA A 195 -13.51 22.83 -0.47
CA ALA A 195 -14.01 22.11 -1.63
C ALA A 195 -13.03 21.03 -2.09
N VAL A 196 -11.74 21.37 -2.19
CA VAL A 196 -10.67 20.45 -2.53
C VAL A 196 -9.48 20.72 -1.62
N ARG A 197 -8.89 19.65 -1.08
CA ARG A 197 -7.57 19.69 -0.44
C ARG A 197 -6.63 18.76 -1.17
N VAL A 198 -5.40 19.19 -1.39
CA VAL A 198 -4.45 18.41 -2.17
C VAL A 198 -3.03 18.49 -1.61
N ASP A 199 -2.32 17.38 -1.70
CA ASP A 199 -0.87 17.31 -1.59
C ASP A 199 -0.35 16.28 -2.64
N PRO A 200 0.97 16.10 -2.80
CA PRO A 200 1.52 15.18 -3.80
C PRO A 200 1.08 13.72 -3.65
N LYS A 201 0.52 13.30 -2.52
CA LYS A 201 0.07 11.94 -2.20
C LYS A 201 -1.41 11.83 -1.86
N HIS A 202 -2.07 12.93 -1.52
CA HIS A 202 -3.46 12.93 -1.05
C HIS A 202 -4.32 13.95 -1.77
N VAL A 203 -5.59 13.57 -1.98
CA VAL A 203 -6.65 14.48 -2.42
C VAL A 203 -7.87 14.24 -1.54
N GLU A 204 -8.55 15.31 -1.15
CA GLU A 204 -9.89 15.28 -0.55
C GLU A 204 -10.81 16.17 -1.40
N VAL A 205 -11.93 15.64 -1.88
CA VAL A 205 -12.95 16.39 -2.64
C VAL A 205 -14.28 16.33 -1.91
N ASN A 206 -14.86 17.49 -1.60
CA ASN A 206 -16.13 17.63 -0.92
C ASN A 206 -17.28 17.83 -1.93
N PHE A 207 -18.18 16.84 -2.03
CA PHE A 207 -19.25 16.81 -3.04
C PHE A 207 -20.44 17.72 -2.73
N LYS A 208 -20.40 18.46 -1.62
CA LYS A 208 -21.25 19.64 -1.45
C LYS A 208 -21.05 20.67 -2.58
N TYR A 209 -19.83 20.76 -3.13
CA TYR A 209 -19.47 21.77 -4.13
C TYR A 209 -19.45 21.24 -5.58
N PHE A 210 -19.57 19.93 -5.77
CA PHE A 210 -19.42 19.30 -7.09
C PHE A 210 -20.50 18.25 -7.36
N GLU A 211 -20.70 17.93 -8.64
CA GLU A 211 -21.69 16.93 -9.05
C GLU A 211 -21.05 15.54 -9.20
N PRO A 212 -21.76 14.45 -8.88
CA PRO A 212 -21.31 13.09 -9.17
C PRO A 212 -20.99 12.89 -10.65
N GLY A 213 -20.05 12.00 -10.97
CA GLY A 213 -19.58 11.78 -12.33
C GLY A 213 -18.23 11.07 -12.39
N VAL A 214 -17.57 11.12 -13.55
CA VAL A 214 -16.24 10.53 -13.72
C VAL A 214 -15.18 11.61 -13.52
N TYR A 215 -14.34 11.43 -12.52
CA TYR A 215 -13.26 12.33 -12.18
C TYR A 215 -11.92 11.75 -12.62
N THR A 216 -10.93 12.63 -12.78
CA THR A 216 -9.58 12.23 -13.19
C THR A 216 -8.54 12.79 -12.23
N ILE A 217 -7.64 11.94 -11.73
CA ILE A 217 -6.39 12.41 -11.13
C ILE A 217 -5.29 12.38 -12.19
N LYS A 218 -4.53 13.46 -12.32
CA LYS A 218 -3.31 13.49 -13.13
C LYS A 218 -2.15 13.08 -12.24
N VAL A 219 -1.41 12.05 -12.66
CA VAL A 219 -0.36 11.41 -11.88
C VAL A 219 0.96 11.49 -12.64
N GLY A 220 1.99 12.03 -12.00
CA GLY A 220 3.37 11.95 -12.49
C GLY A 220 4.09 10.72 -11.94
N ALA A 221 5.04 10.17 -12.69
CA ALA A 221 5.89 9.05 -12.24
C ALA A 221 7.37 9.46 -12.20
N SER A 222 8.01 9.32 -11.04
CA SER A 222 9.43 9.59 -10.82
C SER A 222 9.88 9.05 -9.46
N ASP A 223 11.11 8.59 -9.36
CA ASP A 223 11.73 8.24 -8.07
C ASP A 223 11.76 9.44 -7.12
N ASP A 224 11.83 10.67 -7.66
CA ASP A 224 11.76 11.90 -6.87
C ASP A 224 10.42 12.04 -6.14
N TYR A 225 9.34 11.38 -6.55
CA TYR A 225 8.06 11.41 -5.84
C TYR A 225 7.99 10.49 -4.63
N THR A 226 9.02 9.68 -4.38
CA THR A 226 9.10 8.83 -3.19
C THR A 226 9.31 9.67 -1.94
N LEU A 227 8.41 9.56 -0.97
CA LEU A 227 8.49 10.22 0.33
C LEU A 227 8.80 9.19 1.44
N PRO A 228 9.45 9.61 2.53
CA PRO A 228 9.62 8.74 3.69
C PRO A 228 8.28 8.55 4.43
N SER A 229 8.09 7.39 5.05
CA SER A 229 6.94 7.10 5.92
C SER A 229 7.16 7.50 7.39
N SER A 230 8.39 7.88 7.76
CA SER A 230 8.70 8.47 9.06
C SER A 230 9.76 9.55 8.88
N PHE A 231 9.49 10.75 9.37
CA PHE A 231 10.33 11.91 9.13
C PHE A 231 10.15 13.00 10.19
N ILE A 232 11.15 13.86 10.28
CA ILE A 232 11.04 15.16 10.94
C ILE A 232 10.64 16.18 9.87
N LEU A 233 9.54 16.90 10.11
CA LEU A 233 9.12 18.05 9.32
C LEU A 233 9.49 19.33 10.07
N ILE A 234 10.03 20.31 9.36
CA ILE A 234 10.28 21.64 9.91
C ILE A 234 9.62 22.71 9.05
N GLU A 235 9.09 23.72 9.74
CA GLU A 235 8.74 25.00 9.15
C GLU A 235 9.84 26.00 9.50
N GLY A 236 10.43 26.63 8.48
CA GLY A 236 11.52 27.58 8.64
C GLY A 236 11.09 28.89 9.30
N ALA A 237 11.98 29.89 9.26
CA ALA A 237 11.65 31.25 9.66
C ALA A 237 10.62 31.86 8.70
N PHE A 238 9.69 32.63 9.25
CA PHE A 238 8.71 33.38 8.46
C PHE A 238 9.38 34.54 7.72
N ALA A 239 9.19 34.58 6.40
CA ALA A 239 9.57 35.70 5.55
C ALA A 239 8.34 36.57 5.27
N ASN A 240 8.54 37.89 5.20
CA ASN A 240 7.50 38.86 4.89
C ASN A 240 7.91 39.72 3.69
N ASP A 241 6.94 40.06 2.84
CA ASP A 241 7.11 40.92 1.67
C ASP A 241 5.81 41.69 1.37
N THR A 242 5.87 42.67 0.48
CA THR A 242 4.72 43.48 0.07
C THR A 242 4.68 43.70 -1.43
N LEU A 243 3.53 43.48 -2.05
CA LEU A 243 3.29 43.72 -3.48
C LEU A 243 2.40 44.96 -3.68
N ARG A 244 2.81 45.83 -4.59
CA ARG A 244 2.01 46.98 -5.04
C ARG A 244 0.84 46.52 -5.92
N PRO A 245 -0.21 47.35 -6.08
CA PRO A 245 -1.27 47.10 -7.05
C PRO A 245 -0.71 46.79 -8.45
N GLY A 246 -1.14 45.67 -9.04
CA GLY A 246 -0.71 45.18 -10.36
C GLY A 246 0.64 44.43 -10.38
N GLU A 247 1.34 44.35 -9.25
CA GLU A 247 2.64 43.68 -9.18
C GLU A 247 2.49 42.16 -9.18
N THR A 248 3.42 41.47 -9.83
CA THR A 248 3.56 40.01 -9.77
C THR A 248 5.01 39.68 -9.43
N LYS A 249 5.21 38.77 -8.47
CA LYS A 249 6.54 38.42 -7.96
C LYS A 249 6.66 36.93 -7.70
N ARG A 250 7.78 36.35 -8.15
CA ARG A 250 8.15 34.95 -7.92
C ARG A 250 9.11 34.81 -6.74
N TYR A 251 8.87 33.79 -5.93
CA TYR A 251 9.62 33.44 -4.74
C TYR A 251 10.23 32.05 -4.90
N ALA A 252 11.49 31.89 -4.49
CA ALA A 252 12.13 30.59 -4.38
C ALA A 252 11.93 30.05 -2.96
N VAL A 253 11.56 28.77 -2.85
CA VAL A 253 11.44 28.11 -1.55
C VAL A 253 12.83 27.70 -1.06
N ALA A 254 13.13 28.00 0.20
CA ALA A 254 14.44 27.74 0.77
C ALA A 254 14.81 26.24 0.73
N ARG A 255 16.12 25.98 0.61
CA ARG A 255 16.70 24.63 0.64
C ARG A 255 17.66 24.50 1.82
N LYS A 256 17.76 23.30 2.38
CA LYS A 256 18.67 22.97 3.48
C LYS A 256 19.40 21.66 3.16
N LEU A 257 20.72 21.63 3.29
CA LEU A 257 21.51 20.44 2.97
C LEU A 257 21.08 19.24 3.83
N GLY A 258 20.84 18.08 3.21
CA GLY A 258 20.36 16.88 3.90
C GLY A 258 18.87 16.91 4.26
N TRP A 259 18.13 17.89 3.77
CA TRP A 259 16.68 18.01 3.88
C TRP A 259 16.07 18.11 2.49
N ARG A 260 14.86 17.55 2.34
CA ARG A 260 14.05 17.68 1.15
C ARG A 260 13.08 18.84 1.31
N THR A 261 13.03 19.74 0.33
CA THR A 261 12.00 20.78 0.26
C THR A 261 10.68 20.17 -0.20
N LEU A 262 9.62 20.33 0.60
CA LEU A 262 8.26 19.97 0.18
C LEU A 262 7.54 21.15 -0.47
N GLY A 263 7.73 22.36 0.05
CA GLY A 263 6.90 23.48 -0.34
C GLY A 263 6.99 24.67 0.60
N ALA A 264 5.97 25.52 0.60
CA ALA A 264 5.81 26.63 1.52
C ALA A 264 4.33 26.81 1.91
N VAL A 265 4.10 27.23 3.16
CA VAL A 265 2.82 27.80 3.56
C VAL A 265 2.87 29.29 3.26
N VAL A 266 1.90 29.79 2.49
CA VAL A 266 1.85 31.17 2.00
C VAL A 266 0.55 31.83 2.46
N VAL A 267 0.66 32.94 3.18
CA VAL A 267 -0.46 33.75 3.67
C VAL A 267 -0.41 35.11 2.97
N LEU A 268 -1.49 35.42 2.25
CA LEU A 268 -1.72 36.70 1.61
C LEU A 268 -2.72 37.49 2.43
N TYR A 269 -2.43 38.74 2.77
CA TYR A 269 -3.37 39.57 3.52
C TYR A 269 -3.29 41.06 3.19
N THR A 270 -4.42 41.75 3.33
CA THR A 270 -4.51 43.21 3.21
C THR A 270 -5.58 43.75 4.16
N VAL A 271 -5.30 44.93 4.71
CA VAL A 271 -6.27 45.74 5.47
C VAL A 271 -6.31 47.11 4.81
N ALA A 272 -7.44 47.46 4.21
CA ALA A 272 -7.57 48.69 3.43
C ALA A 272 -8.96 49.33 3.60
N PRO A 273 -9.11 50.64 3.40
CA PRO A 273 -10.42 51.29 3.38
C PRO A 273 -11.37 50.61 2.38
N LEU A 274 -12.63 50.42 2.78
CA LEU A 274 -13.65 49.85 1.91
C LEU A 274 -13.90 50.80 0.71
N THR A 275 -13.81 50.30 -0.52
CA THR A 275 -14.05 51.08 -1.73
C THR A 275 -15.19 50.49 -2.58
N GLY A 276 -15.97 51.35 -3.25
CA GLY A 276 -17.22 50.96 -3.93
C GLY A 276 -17.06 50.24 -5.28
N LYS A 277 -15.85 49.85 -5.70
CA LYS A 277 -15.62 48.98 -6.87
C LYS A 277 -14.90 47.76 -6.37
N ALA A 278 -15.33 46.56 -6.76
CA ALA A 278 -14.60 45.32 -6.52
C ALA A 278 -13.13 45.53 -6.96
N SER A 279 -12.25 45.74 -5.98
CA SER A 279 -10.82 45.77 -6.21
C SER A 279 -10.44 44.32 -6.45
N GLY A 280 -9.77 43.99 -7.56
CA GLY A 280 -9.48 42.63 -8.00
C GLY A 280 -8.85 41.73 -6.94
N GLY A 281 -8.59 40.47 -7.27
CA GLY A 281 -8.08 39.48 -6.32
C GLY A 281 -6.56 39.47 -6.16
N ALA A 282 -6.08 38.51 -5.38
CA ALA A 282 -4.70 38.05 -5.49
C ALA A 282 -4.71 36.52 -5.70
N SER A 283 -3.72 36.03 -6.44
CA SER A 283 -3.57 34.62 -6.77
C SER A 283 -2.16 34.14 -6.46
N VAL A 284 -2.07 32.83 -6.20
CA VAL A 284 -0.80 32.10 -6.05
C VAL A 284 -0.76 31.03 -7.14
N VAL A 285 0.37 30.95 -7.84
CA VAL A 285 0.65 29.89 -8.82
C VAL A 285 1.92 29.15 -8.38
N GLY A 286 1.93 27.84 -8.54
CA GLY A 286 3.05 26.97 -8.20
C GLY A 286 2.96 25.66 -8.98
N GLU A 287 3.74 24.66 -8.57
CA GLU A 287 3.70 23.33 -9.18
C GLU A 287 2.42 22.58 -8.79
N LEU A 288 2.04 22.65 -7.52
CA LEU A 288 0.76 22.18 -6.98
C LEU A 288 0.37 23.10 -5.83
N VAL A 289 -0.86 23.63 -5.85
CA VAL A 289 -1.31 24.63 -4.88
C VAL A 289 -2.61 24.17 -4.23
N ASP A 290 -2.60 24.10 -2.91
CA ASP A 290 -3.77 23.88 -2.08
C ASP A 290 -4.29 25.21 -1.54
N TYR A 291 -5.58 25.49 -1.71
CA TYR A 291 -6.21 26.71 -1.21
C TYR A 291 -6.79 26.48 0.19
N ALA A 292 -5.95 26.60 1.21
CA ALA A 292 -6.25 26.12 2.56
C ALA A 292 -7.20 27.02 3.38
N TYR A 293 -7.24 28.33 3.11
CA TYR A 293 -8.05 29.26 3.91
C TYR A 293 -8.44 30.55 3.19
N ALA A 294 -9.60 31.09 3.56
CA ALA A 294 -10.09 32.38 3.08
C ALA A 294 -10.90 33.12 4.15
N LYS A 295 -10.68 34.42 4.26
CA LYS A 295 -11.53 35.34 5.01
C LYS A 295 -11.60 36.70 4.31
N ASP A 296 -12.80 37.20 4.10
CA ASP A 296 -13.05 38.54 3.55
C ASP A 296 -14.19 39.18 4.32
N GLU A 297 -13.87 40.12 5.19
CA GLU A 297 -14.85 40.77 6.06
C GLU A 297 -14.71 42.29 6.05
N THR A 298 -15.82 42.97 6.33
CA THR A 298 -15.82 44.42 6.55
C THR A 298 -15.84 44.72 8.04
N VAL A 299 -14.83 45.43 8.52
CA VAL A 299 -14.74 45.92 9.90
C VAL A 299 -15.14 47.39 9.93
N ARG A 300 -16.14 47.73 10.73
CA ARG A 300 -16.61 49.11 10.94
C ARG A 300 -16.15 49.63 12.29
N ILE A 301 -15.23 50.60 12.27
CA ILE A 301 -14.73 51.29 13.46
C ILE A 301 -15.62 52.50 13.71
N ARG A 302 -16.17 52.62 14.92
CA ARG A 302 -17.06 53.71 15.34
C ARG A 302 -16.49 54.37 16.59
N ALA A 303 -16.59 55.69 16.67
CA ALA A 303 -16.30 56.44 17.89
C ALA A 303 -17.57 56.60 18.76
N ALA A 304 -17.38 56.99 20.02
CA ALA A 304 -18.49 57.29 20.94
C ALA A 304 -19.33 58.50 20.50
N SER A 305 -18.80 59.33 19.59
CA SER A 305 -19.49 60.49 19.03
C SER A 305 -19.24 60.60 17.53
N LEU A 306 -20.10 61.36 16.85
CA LEU A 306 -19.97 61.65 15.42
C LEU A 306 -18.81 62.62 15.08
N LEU A 307 -17.98 62.99 16.06
CA LEU A 307 -16.75 63.76 15.81
C LEU A 307 -15.75 63.00 14.93
N ILE A 308 -15.77 61.67 14.99
CA ILE A 308 -15.02 60.79 14.09
C ILE A 308 -16.05 59.94 13.34
N PRO A 309 -16.25 60.20 12.04
CA PRO A 309 -17.10 59.36 11.21
C PRO A 309 -16.63 57.91 11.17
N ASP A 310 -17.55 57.01 10.86
CA ASP A 310 -17.23 55.59 10.81
C ASP A 310 -16.20 55.29 9.72
N LEU A 311 -15.17 54.55 10.12
CA LEU A 311 -14.16 54.02 9.21
C LEU A 311 -14.50 52.57 8.88
N ASN A 312 -14.83 52.31 7.62
CA ASN A 312 -15.05 50.95 7.13
C ASN A 312 -13.77 50.44 6.48
N LEU A 313 -13.25 49.34 7.01
CA LEU A 313 -12.08 48.63 6.50
C LEU A 313 -12.51 47.29 5.91
N ARG A 314 -11.86 46.86 4.83
CA ARG A 314 -11.89 45.48 4.35
C ARG A 314 -10.69 44.76 4.93
N VAL A 315 -10.93 43.64 5.60
CA VAL A 315 -9.91 42.69 6.05
C VAL A 315 -10.00 41.47 5.14
N TRP A 316 -8.95 41.24 4.37
CA TRP A 316 -8.89 40.15 3.40
C TRP A 316 -7.65 39.30 3.70
N VAL A 317 -7.85 37.99 3.85
CA VAL A 317 -6.82 37.01 4.13
C VAL A 317 -7.08 35.76 3.30
N LYS A 318 -6.05 35.24 2.63
CA LYS A 318 -6.05 33.93 2.00
C LYS A 318 -4.79 33.17 2.39
N ALA A 319 -4.88 31.88 2.66
CA ALA A 319 -3.73 31.02 2.87
C ALA A 319 -3.69 29.88 1.86
N TYR A 320 -2.49 29.50 1.47
CA TYR A 320 -2.19 28.48 0.49
C TYR A 320 -1.08 27.57 1.02
N ILE A 321 -1.14 26.29 0.67
CA ILE A 321 0.00 25.38 0.81
C ILE A 321 0.50 25.11 -0.61
N VAL A 322 1.71 25.58 -0.91
CA VAL A 322 2.31 25.38 -2.23
C VAL A 322 3.34 24.28 -2.15
N PHE A 323 3.15 23.21 -2.89
CA PHE A 323 4.14 22.15 -3.04
C PHE A 323 5.05 22.46 -4.23
N GLY A 324 6.34 22.20 -4.06
CA GLY A 324 7.36 22.48 -5.06
C GLY A 324 8.44 23.43 -4.58
N THR A 325 9.23 23.94 -5.53
CA THR A 325 10.46 24.71 -5.23
C THR A 325 10.31 26.21 -5.38
N TRP A 326 9.16 26.68 -5.83
CA TRP A 326 8.86 28.08 -6.06
C TRP A 326 7.35 28.33 -5.99
N PHE A 327 6.98 29.59 -5.82
CA PHE A 327 5.61 30.07 -6.02
C PHE A 327 5.63 31.50 -6.57
N GLU A 328 4.60 31.90 -7.28
CA GLU A 328 4.41 33.26 -7.79
C GLU A 328 3.12 33.85 -7.23
N VAL A 329 3.19 35.11 -6.79
CA VAL A 329 2.05 35.85 -6.27
C VAL A 329 1.75 37.00 -7.21
N SER A 330 0.48 37.14 -7.61
CA SER A 330 -0.01 38.28 -8.40
C SER A 330 -1.00 39.11 -7.59
N ASN A 331 -0.76 40.41 -7.47
CA ASN A 331 -1.66 41.35 -6.81
C ASN A 331 -2.49 42.12 -7.85
N GLN A 332 -3.75 41.73 -8.07
CA GLN A 332 -4.70 42.46 -8.92
C GLN A 332 -5.61 43.38 -8.09
N MET A 333 -5.34 43.52 -6.79
CA MET A 333 -6.05 44.45 -5.91
C MET A 333 -5.62 45.89 -6.19
N LYS A 334 -6.40 46.85 -5.69
CA LYS A 334 -6.04 48.28 -5.70
C LYS A 334 -5.26 48.71 -4.46
N SER A 335 -5.16 47.83 -3.47
CA SER A 335 -4.40 48.02 -2.24
C SER A 335 -3.07 47.26 -2.30
N VAL A 336 -2.17 47.64 -1.40
CA VAL A 336 -0.96 46.85 -1.14
C VAL A 336 -1.37 45.49 -0.57
N LEU A 337 -0.71 44.45 -1.05
CA LEU A 337 -0.88 43.08 -0.58
C LEU A 337 0.36 42.68 0.22
N ASN A 338 0.18 42.19 1.44
CA ASN A 338 1.26 41.60 2.23
C ASN A 338 1.33 40.11 1.95
N VAL A 339 2.56 39.59 1.84
CA VAL A 339 2.87 38.18 1.65
C VAL A 339 3.70 37.73 2.85
N MET A 340 3.21 36.75 3.59
CA MET A 340 3.95 36.06 4.64
C MET A 340 4.10 34.60 4.23
N TYR A 341 5.29 34.02 4.30
CA TYR A 341 5.48 32.62 3.97
C TYR A 341 6.57 31.95 4.79
N THR A 342 6.46 30.63 4.95
CA THR A 342 7.46 29.79 5.61
C THR A 342 7.75 28.54 4.78
N PRO A 343 9.02 28.16 4.56
CA PRO A 343 9.37 26.95 3.84
C PRO A 343 9.12 25.70 4.69
N VAL A 344 8.60 24.66 4.06
CA VAL A 344 8.36 23.34 4.64
C VAL A 344 9.40 22.36 4.12
N LEU A 345 10.16 21.77 5.05
CA LEU A 345 11.25 20.85 4.75
C LEU A 345 11.06 19.55 5.54
N VAL A 346 11.44 18.43 4.95
CA VAL A 346 11.40 17.12 5.61
C VAL A 346 12.73 16.39 5.54
N LYS A 347 12.99 15.57 6.55
CA LYS A 347 14.14 14.69 6.62
C LYS A 347 13.70 13.33 7.16
N GLU A 348 13.94 12.28 6.39
CA GLU A 348 13.68 10.90 6.83
C GLU A 348 14.37 10.66 8.18
N ALA A 349 13.61 10.08 9.11
CA ALA A 349 14.06 9.81 10.45
C ALA A 349 13.31 8.62 11.02
N GLY A 350 13.99 7.85 11.87
CA GLY A 350 13.37 6.79 12.63
C GLY A 350 13.85 5.40 12.28
N THR A 351 13.69 4.48 13.24
CA THR A 351 14.00 3.06 13.08
C THR A 351 12.72 2.26 13.26
N TRP A 352 12.31 1.57 12.19
CA TRP A 352 11.12 0.71 12.21
C TRP A 352 11.40 -0.59 12.96
N THR A 353 10.44 -0.99 13.78
CA THR A 353 10.45 -2.18 14.65
C THR A 353 9.08 -2.87 14.59
N PRO A 354 8.96 -4.14 15.02
CA PRO A 354 7.65 -4.80 15.12
C PRO A 354 6.64 -4.06 16.02
N SER A 355 7.10 -3.30 17.01
CA SER A 355 6.22 -2.51 17.89
C SER A 355 5.88 -1.11 17.37
N GLY A 356 6.43 -0.68 16.22
CA GLY A 356 6.25 0.67 15.67
C GLY A 356 7.57 1.33 15.27
N VAL A 357 7.70 2.64 15.42
CA VAL A 357 8.89 3.40 14.98
C VAL A 357 9.46 4.27 16.11
N GLU A 358 10.78 4.23 16.24
CA GLU A 358 11.52 5.08 17.17
C GLU A 358 12.21 6.23 16.42
N VAL A 359 11.84 7.48 16.72
CA VAL A 359 12.39 8.68 16.08
C VAL A 359 13.20 9.48 17.09
N THR A 360 14.48 9.74 16.78
CA THR A 360 15.35 10.56 17.64
C THR A 360 15.41 11.98 17.10
N VAL A 361 14.85 12.94 17.85
CA VAL A 361 14.91 14.37 17.56
C VAL A 361 16.18 14.96 18.18
N LYS A 362 17.03 15.54 17.33
CA LYS A 362 18.26 16.22 17.77
C LYS A 362 18.05 17.73 17.74
N GLU A 363 18.66 18.43 18.69
CA GLU A 363 18.64 19.89 18.72
C GLU A 363 19.14 20.51 17.41
N SER A 364 20.21 19.95 16.82
CA SER A 364 20.76 20.40 15.54
C SER A 364 19.79 20.31 14.36
N ASP A 365 18.79 19.44 14.45
CA ASP A 365 17.79 19.28 13.38
C ASP A 365 16.71 20.38 13.47
N VAL A 366 16.32 20.77 14.68
CA VAL A 366 15.12 21.60 14.93
C VAL A 366 15.40 23.02 15.40
N ARG A 367 16.56 23.32 16.01
CA ARG A 367 16.80 24.60 16.71
C ARG A 367 16.50 25.86 15.88
N ASP A 368 16.80 25.83 14.57
CA ASP A 368 16.68 26.96 13.64
C ASP A 368 15.31 27.03 12.96
N ALA A 369 14.42 26.06 13.21
CA ALA A 369 13.06 26.06 12.71
C ALA A 369 12.16 26.97 13.55
N SER A 370 11.05 27.46 13.00
CA SER A 370 9.98 28.04 13.83
C SER A 370 9.20 26.93 14.48
N LEU A 371 8.74 25.95 13.69
CA LEU A 371 7.98 24.79 14.16
C LEU A 371 8.67 23.50 13.67
N ALA A 372 8.55 22.43 14.44
CA ALA A 372 9.00 21.11 14.01
C ALA A 372 8.07 20.01 14.51
N TYR A 373 7.96 18.94 13.73
CA TYR A 373 7.06 17.83 13.98
C TYR A 373 7.78 16.50 13.71
N VAL A 374 7.47 15.49 14.52
CA VAL A 374 7.69 14.10 14.14
C VAL A 374 6.41 13.62 13.47
N VAL A 375 6.55 13.08 12.26
CA VAL A 375 5.43 12.58 11.46
C VAL A 375 5.69 11.12 11.10
N VAL A 376 4.65 10.29 11.25
CA VAL A 376 4.66 8.86 10.91
C VAL A 376 3.40 8.56 10.12
N GLN A 377 3.58 7.91 8.97
CA GLN A 377 2.51 7.45 8.08
C GLN A 377 2.75 5.97 7.77
N ALA A 378 2.05 5.12 8.51
CA ALA A 378 2.04 3.68 8.33
C ALA A 378 1.16 3.28 7.12
N PRO A 379 1.46 2.13 6.48
CA PRO A 379 0.58 1.51 5.49
C PRO A 379 -0.81 1.17 6.07
N ASN A 380 -1.76 0.87 5.19
CA ASN A 380 -3.13 0.48 5.55
C ASN A 380 -3.27 -0.71 6.53
N TYR A 381 -2.26 -1.58 6.62
CA TYR A 381 -2.21 -2.72 7.55
C TYR A 381 -1.47 -2.40 8.87
N GLY A 382 -1.10 -1.13 9.11
CA GLY A 382 -0.51 -0.67 10.36
C GLY A 382 -1.41 0.36 11.04
N LYS A 383 -1.79 0.10 12.30
CA LYS A 383 -2.61 0.99 13.11
C LYS A 383 -1.77 1.69 14.17
N VAL A 384 -1.76 3.01 14.20
CA VAL A 384 -1.10 3.79 15.26
C VAL A 384 -1.88 3.61 16.56
N ALA A 385 -1.20 3.04 17.56
CA ALA A 385 -1.76 2.77 18.88
C ALA A 385 -1.38 3.82 19.92
N GLY A 386 -0.32 4.60 19.67
CA GLY A 386 0.02 5.74 20.53
C GLY A 386 1.38 6.36 20.27
N ILE A 387 1.66 7.45 20.99
CA ILE A 387 2.92 8.18 20.95
C ILE A 387 3.45 8.31 22.37
N LEU A 388 4.69 7.88 22.61
CA LEU A 388 5.45 8.11 23.84
C LEU A 388 6.49 9.21 23.58
N THR A 389 6.46 10.26 24.40
CA THR A 389 7.42 11.38 24.32
C THR A 389 8.71 11.09 25.11
N PRO A 390 9.79 11.85 24.87
CA PRO A 390 10.99 11.82 25.71
C PRO A 390 10.73 12.09 27.20
N SER A 391 9.76 12.95 27.55
CA SER A 391 9.32 13.22 28.92
C SER A 391 8.58 12.05 29.58
N GLY A 392 8.14 11.05 28.79
CA GLY A 392 7.36 9.91 29.27
C GLY A 392 5.83 10.09 29.16
N ASP A 393 5.37 11.17 28.52
CA ASP A 393 3.94 11.39 28.28
C ASP A 393 3.42 10.43 27.20
N GLU A 394 2.26 9.83 27.45
CA GLU A 394 1.55 8.96 26.51
C GLU A 394 0.41 9.73 25.86
N LEU A 395 0.58 10.08 24.58
CA LEU A 395 -0.34 10.91 23.82
C LEU A 395 -1.31 10.09 22.94
N GLY A 396 -1.34 8.77 23.12
CA GLY A 396 -2.13 7.86 22.27
C GLY A 396 -3.64 8.02 22.38
N THR A 397 -4.15 8.61 23.47
CA THR A 397 -5.59 8.86 23.64
C THR A 397 -6.08 10.08 22.87
N PHE A 398 -5.20 10.91 22.31
CA PHE A 398 -5.59 12.09 21.54
C PHE A 398 -5.78 11.73 20.08
N SER A 399 -6.95 12.01 19.51
CA SER A 399 -7.06 12.03 18.06
C SER A 399 -6.62 13.37 17.48
N GLU A 400 -6.91 14.46 18.19
CA GLU A 400 -6.40 15.80 17.91
C GLU A 400 -6.21 16.54 19.23
N GLY A 401 -5.12 17.30 19.34
CA GLY A 401 -4.76 18.01 20.55
C GLY A 401 -4.07 19.33 20.24
N VAL A 402 -4.49 20.41 20.89
CA VAL A 402 -3.71 21.65 21.03
C VAL A 402 -3.50 21.86 22.52
N LEU A 403 -2.32 21.43 22.99
CA LEU A 403 -2.02 21.31 24.41
C LEU A 403 -1.08 22.43 24.86
N PRO A 404 -1.26 23.02 26.05
CA PRO A 404 -0.30 23.95 26.63
C PRO A 404 1.09 23.31 26.75
N TRP A 405 2.13 24.02 26.35
CA TRP A 405 3.50 23.52 26.36
C TRP A 405 4.51 24.65 26.60
N GLY A 406 4.75 24.94 27.88
CA GLY A 406 5.50 26.13 28.28
C GLY A 406 4.69 27.39 27.99
N ASP A 407 5.31 28.38 27.35
CA ASP A 407 4.65 29.60 26.88
C ASP A 407 3.98 29.44 25.49
N GLU A 408 4.05 28.25 24.91
CA GLU A 408 3.57 27.93 23.57
C GLU A 408 2.52 26.81 23.64
N TYR A 409 2.00 26.41 22.46
CA TYR A 409 1.14 25.25 22.32
C TYR A 409 1.85 24.15 21.52
N ARG A 410 1.50 22.90 21.83
CA ARG A 410 1.89 21.71 21.09
C ARG A 410 0.68 21.14 20.37
N SER A 411 0.76 21.01 19.05
CA SER A 411 -0.24 20.26 18.29
C SER A 411 0.12 18.77 18.18
N ILE A 412 -0.89 17.93 18.30
CA ILE A 412 -0.80 16.48 18.15
C ILE A 412 -1.99 16.01 17.34
N ARG A 413 -1.76 15.03 16.47
CA ARG A 413 -2.84 14.32 15.80
C ARG A 413 -2.51 12.84 15.71
N VAL A 414 -3.47 11.99 16.03
CA VAL A 414 -3.38 10.54 15.87
C VAL A 414 -4.63 10.06 15.15
N PHE A 415 -4.41 9.46 13.99
CA PHE A 415 -5.41 8.80 13.16
C PHE A 415 -5.01 7.34 12.95
N ASP A 416 -5.85 6.58 12.26
CA ASP A 416 -5.74 5.12 12.10
C ASP A 416 -4.32 4.67 11.78
N ASN A 417 -3.73 5.17 10.69
CA ASN A 417 -2.42 4.76 10.20
C ASN A 417 -1.43 5.92 10.15
N GLU A 418 -1.76 7.08 10.71
CA GLU A 418 -0.89 8.25 10.67
C GLU A 418 -0.94 9.05 11.97
N ALA A 419 0.17 9.67 12.30
CA ALA A 419 0.25 10.54 13.46
C ALA A 419 1.33 11.59 13.28
N TYR A 420 1.12 12.73 13.94
CA TYR A 420 2.18 13.69 14.19
C TYR A 420 2.14 14.21 15.62
N VAL A 421 3.31 14.63 16.10
CA VAL A 421 3.48 15.38 17.35
C VAL A 421 4.42 16.54 17.09
N GLN A 422 4.03 17.72 17.52
CA GLN A 422 4.89 18.89 17.48
C GLN A 422 6.00 18.76 18.54
N VAL A 423 7.24 18.86 18.09
CA VAL A 423 8.46 18.72 18.91
C VAL A 423 9.24 20.02 19.05
N LYS A 424 8.78 21.08 18.36
CA LYS A 424 9.23 22.46 18.53
C LYS A 424 8.13 23.46 18.18
N ALA A 425 8.01 24.49 19.01
CA ALA A 425 7.21 25.68 18.79
C ALA A 425 8.03 26.90 19.24
N PHE A 426 8.53 27.69 18.29
CA PHE A 426 9.33 28.89 18.51
C PHE A 426 10.46 28.67 19.53
N GLY A 427 10.34 29.22 20.75
CA GLY A 427 11.32 29.11 21.82
C GLY A 427 11.33 27.76 22.55
N VAL A 428 10.26 26.97 22.43
CA VAL A 428 10.07 25.71 23.17
C VAL A 428 10.42 24.51 22.26
N MET A 429 11.19 23.56 22.77
CA MET A 429 11.50 22.30 22.08
C MET A 429 11.68 21.14 23.05
N GLU A 430 11.39 19.93 22.58
CA GLU A 430 11.67 18.68 23.31
C GLU A 430 12.50 17.77 22.41
N VAL A 431 13.76 17.56 22.81
CA VAL A 431 14.70 16.69 22.10
C VAL A 431 14.75 15.33 22.78
N GLY A 432 15.09 14.29 22.04
CA GLY A 432 15.17 12.92 22.56
C GLY A 432 14.44 11.92 21.67
N ARG A 433 14.12 10.76 22.25
CA ARG A 433 13.49 9.65 21.54
C ARG A 433 11.96 9.72 21.70
N TYR A 434 11.27 9.80 20.57
CA TYR A 434 9.84 9.57 20.47
C TYR A 434 9.60 8.13 19.99
N THR A 435 8.63 7.45 20.58
CA THR A 435 8.22 6.11 20.14
C THR A 435 6.77 6.15 19.70
N ILE A 436 6.53 5.89 18.43
CA ILE A 436 5.18 5.78 17.86
C ILE A 436 4.87 4.29 17.78
N ARG A 437 3.92 3.83 18.58
CA ARG A 437 3.51 2.43 18.64
C ARG A 437 2.56 2.12 17.49
N ILE A 438 2.80 0.99 16.81
CA ILE A 438 1.98 0.54 15.69
C ILE A 438 1.63 -0.93 15.90
N GLU A 439 0.33 -1.23 15.80
CA GLU A 439 -0.21 -2.59 15.73
C GLU A 439 -0.28 -3.01 14.27
N TRP A 440 0.31 -4.15 13.93
CA TRP A 440 0.39 -4.62 12.53
C TRP A 440 -0.55 -5.78 12.29
N GLU A 441 -1.31 -5.70 11.19
CA GLU A 441 -2.00 -6.85 10.62
C GLU A 441 -1.00 -7.67 9.78
N PRO A 442 -0.81 -8.98 10.06
CA PRO A 442 0.13 -9.80 9.31
C PRO A 442 -0.25 -9.94 7.83
N VAL A 443 0.75 -9.82 6.96
CA VAL A 443 0.60 -10.05 5.52
C VAL A 443 0.80 -11.54 5.23
N SER A 444 -0.20 -12.18 4.64
CA SER A 444 -0.26 -13.62 4.41
C SER A 444 -0.20 -13.96 2.92
N PHE A 445 0.62 -14.95 2.57
CA PHE A 445 0.74 -15.50 1.23
C PHE A 445 0.17 -16.91 1.20
N ARG A 446 -1.02 -17.06 0.60
CA ARG A 446 -1.65 -18.36 0.33
C ARG A 446 -1.11 -18.92 -0.98
N LEU A 447 -0.30 -19.96 -0.85
CA LEU A 447 0.34 -20.65 -1.97
C LEU A 447 -0.58 -21.75 -2.49
N VAL A 448 -0.91 -21.69 -3.77
CA VAL A 448 -1.73 -22.72 -4.44
C VAL A 448 -0.99 -23.28 -5.65
N ASP A 449 -1.18 -24.57 -5.90
CA ASP A 449 -0.69 -25.24 -7.10
C ASP A 449 -1.55 -24.92 -8.34
N ALA A 450 -1.23 -25.53 -9.48
CA ALA A 450 -1.96 -25.32 -10.73
C ALA A 450 -3.44 -25.76 -10.67
N ASP A 451 -3.80 -26.64 -9.74
CA ASP A 451 -5.14 -27.19 -9.54
C ASP A 451 -5.89 -26.50 -8.37
N GLY A 452 -5.30 -25.44 -7.80
CA GLY A 452 -5.87 -24.65 -6.70
C GLY A 452 -5.71 -25.28 -5.31
N LYS A 453 -4.94 -26.38 -5.18
CA LYS A 453 -4.68 -27.03 -3.89
C LYS A 453 -3.54 -26.31 -3.14
N PRO A 454 -3.58 -26.28 -1.80
CA PRO A 454 -2.51 -25.68 -1.01
C PRO A 454 -1.13 -26.29 -1.28
N VAL A 455 -0.09 -25.46 -1.34
CA VAL A 455 1.31 -25.93 -1.38
C VAL A 455 1.91 -25.85 0.01
N VAL A 456 2.01 -27.00 0.69
CA VAL A 456 2.49 -27.12 2.08
C VAL A 456 4.01 -27.25 2.12
N GLY A 457 4.66 -26.61 3.10
CA GLY A 457 6.11 -26.76 3.32
C GLY A 457 7.01 -26.03 2.32
N ALA A 458 6.47 -25.09 1.53
CA ALA A 458 7.26 -24.23 0.67
C ALA A 458 7.91 -23.11 1.48
N ARG A 459 9.16 -22.79 1.16
CA ARG A 459 9.90 -21.69 1.76
C ARG A 459 9.59 -20.40 1.01
N VAL A 460 8.97 -19.44 1.69
CA VAL A 460 8.69 -18.10 1.17
C VAL A 460 9.73 -17.14 1.73
N ARG A 461 10.40 -16.39 0.84
CA ARG A 461 11.31 -15.32 1.20
C ARG A 461 10.74 -13.99 0.74
N VAL A 462 10.68 -13.03 1.65
CA VAL A 462 10.34 -11.64 1.37
C VAL A 462 11.62 -10.80 1.44
N SER A 463 11.88 -9.99 0.43
CA SER A 463 13.03 -9.08 0.34
C SER A 463 12.61 -7.68 -0.07
N GLY A 464 13.29 -6.66 0.44
CA GLY A 464 12.97 -5.25 0.22
C GLY A 464 13.48 -4.43 1.41
N PRO A 465 12.64 -3.58 2.03
CA PRO A 465 12.96 -2.92 3.30
C PRO A 465 13.31 -3.89 4.44
N LEU A 466 12.72 -5.09 4.41
CA LEU A 466 12.98 -6.21 5.31
C LEU A 466 13.43 -7.44 4.51
N ASN A 467 14.13 -8.36 5.20
CA ASN A 467 14.55 -9.64 4.65
C ASN A 467 14.07 -10.76 5.58
N LEU A 468 12.93 -11.37 5.26
CA LEU A 468 12.24 -12.35 6.12
C LEU A 468 12.05 -13.68 5.39
N THR A 469 11.88 -14.76 6.13
CA THR A 469 11.59 -16.09 5.58
C THR A 469 10.60 -16.84 6.46
N ALA A 470 9.61 -17.49 5.84
CA ALA A 470 8.64 -18.35 6.51
C ALA A 470 8.41 -19.62 5.68
N ILE A 471 7.78 -20.62 6.29
CA ILE A 471 7.40 -21.88 5.64
C ILE A 471 5.87 -21.93 5.60
N SER A 472 5.29 -22.34 4.47
CA SER A 472 3.84 -22.47 4.35
C SER A 472 3.27 -23.60 5.21
N ASP A 473 2.19 -23.29 5.93
CA ASP A 473 1.45 -24.21 6.79
C ASP A 473 0.64 -25.26 6.00
N GLU A 474 -0.16 -26.08 6.69
CA GLU A 474 -1.04 -27.10 6.09
C GLU A 474 -2.11 -26.52 5.16
N ARG A 475 -2.44 -25.23 5.29
CA ARG A 475 -3.35 -24.50 4.41
C ARG A 475 -2.61 -23.77 3.28
N GLY A 476 -1.30 -23.96 3.19
CA GLY A 476 -0.43 -23.32 2.21
C GLY A 476 -0.14 -21.85 2.52
N ILE A 477 -0.33 -21.40 3.76
CA ILE A 477 -0.19 -19.99 4.14
C ILE A 477 1.17 -19.74 4.80
N ALA A 478 1.87 -18.70 4.32
CA ALA A 478 3.04 -18.13 4.99
C ALA A 478 2.76 -16.67 5.37
N SER A 479 2.84 -16.33 6.65
CA SER A 479 2.51 -14.99 7.17
C SER A 479 3.75 -14.22 7.64
N PHE A 480 3.74 -12.91 7.46
CA PHE A 480 4.84 -12.00 7.79
C PHE A 480 4.31 -10.71 8.42
N GLU A 481 4.98 -10.22 9.45
CA GLU A 481 4.82 -8.85 9.93
C GLU A 481 5.73 -7.92 9.11
N LEU A 482 5.18 -7.25 8.09
CA LEU A 482 5.94 -6.34 7.23
C LEU A 482 5.99 -4.92 7.81
N TYR A 483 6.56 -4.77 9.01
CA TYR A 483 6.53 -3.53 9.80
C TYR A 483 7.34 -2.35 9.24
N LYS A 484 8.02 -2.49 8.10
CA LYS A 484 8.75 -1.40 7.45
C LYS A 484 8.11 -1.07 6.10
N PRO A 485 7.60 0.15 5.89
CA PRO A 485 6.94 0.50 4.63
C PRO A 485 7.89 0.44 3.44
N GLY A 486 7.37 0.04 2.28
CA GLY A 486 8.11 -0.04 1.03
C GLY A 486 7.63 -1.17 0.12
N ALA A 487 8.25 -1.24 -1.06
CA ALA A 487 8.00 -2.30 -2.03
C ALA A 487 8.76 -3.59 -1.66
N TYR A 488 8.16 -4.74 -1.95
CA TYR A 488 8.67 -6.06 -1.59
C TYR A 488 8.72 -7.01 -2.78
N ASP A 489 9.74 -7.86 -2.83
CA ASP A 489 9.83 -8.99 -3.74
C ASP A 489 9.70 -10.29 -2.95
N VAL A 490 8.85 -11.19 -3.43
CA VAL A 490 8.50 -12.47 -2.81
C VAL A 490 8.98 -13.59 -3.70
N THR A 491 9.81 -14.48 -3.15
CA THR A 491 10.30 -15.68 -3.84
C THR A 491 9.83 -16.92 -3.10
N VAL A 492 9.17 -17.82 -3.82
CA VAL A 492 8.66 -19.10 -3.27
C VAL A 492 9.52 -20.24 -3.80
N LYS A 493 10.15 -20.99 -2.89
CA LYS A 493 10.87 -22.22 -3.20
C LYS A 493 10.13 -23.44 -2.65
N PHE A 494 9.87 -24.43 -3.49
CA PHE A 494 9.31 -25.71 -3.09
C PHE A 494 10.26 -26.84 -3.49
N LYS A 495 10.64 -27.69 -2.52
CA LYS A 495 11.62 -28.78 -2.72
C LYS A 495 12.93 -28.30 -3.40
N GLY A 496 13.44 -27.13 -3.01
CA GLY A 496 14.66 -26.53 -3.56
C GLY A 496 14.51 -25.77 -4.88
N VAL A 497 13.33 -25.82 -5.53
CA VAL A 497 13.10 -25.17 -6.82
C VAL A 497 12.26 -23.91 -6.63
N THR A 498 12.63 -22.82 -7.29
CA THR A 498 11.81 -21.60 -7.31
C THR A 498 10.55 -21.84 -8.16
N VAL A 499 9.38 -21.78 -7.53
CA VAL A 499 8.09 -22.07 -8.17
C VAL A 499 7.22 -20.83 -8.39
N ALA A 500 7.55 -19.71 -7.75
CA ALA A 500 6.94 -18.41 -8.00
C ALA A 500 7.86 -17.26 -7.58
N THR A 501 7.75 -16.13 -8.29
CA THR A 501 8.31 -14.83 -7.91
C THR A 501 7.24 -13.77 -8.12
N VAL A 502 7.02 -12.91 -7.13
CA VAL A 502 6.02 -11.84 -7.16
C VAL A 502 6.68 -10.54 -6.70
N SER A 503 6.41 -9.44 -7.39
CA SER A 503 6.86 -8.10 -6.99
C SER A 503 5.66 -7.26 -6.59
N ILE A 504 5.72 -6.66 -5.41
CA ILE A 504 4.62 -5.97 -4.73
C ILE A 504 5.04 -4.51 -4.52
N GLY A 505 4.36 -3.57 -5.19
CA GLY A 505 4.55 -2.13 -4.97
C GLY A 505 3.73 -1.63 -3.78
N SER A 506 2.40 -1.79 -3.87
CA SER A 506 1.47 -1.48 -2.78
C SER A 506 0.80 -2.74 -2.23
N ILE A 507 0.54 -2.76 -0.92
CA ILE A 507 -0.19 -3.84 -0.26
C ILE A 507 -1.65 -3.39 -0.09
N VAL A 508 -2.50 -3.72 -1.08
CA VAL A 508 -3.92 -3.31 -1.10
C VAL A 508 -4.78 -4.09 -0.09
N LYS A 509 -4.36 -5.31 0.23
CA LYS A 509 -4.94 -6.19 1.26
C LYS A 509 -3.85 -7.07 1.86
N PRO A 510 -4.00 -7.51 3.12
CA PRO A 510 -2.99 -8.32 3.78
C PRO A 510 -2.92 -9.75 3.23
N ASP A 511 -3.92 -10.24 2.49
CA ASP A 511 -3.94 -11.61 1.96
C ASP A 511 -3.67 -11.69 0.44
N PHE A 512 -2.60 -12.38 0.07
CA PHE A 512 -2.20 -12.63 -1.32
C PHE A 512 -2.37 -14.09 -1.68
N GLU A 513 -3.02 -14.36 -2.82
CA GLU A 513 -2.98 -15.68 -3.44
C GLU A 513 -1.82 -15.74 -4.44
N VAL A 514 -0.92 -16.70 -4.27
CA VAL A 514 0.25 -16.90 -5.14
C VAL A 514 0.14 -18.25 -5.84
N LYS A 515 -0.10 -18.18 -7.16
CA LYS A 515 -0.11 -19.36 -8.03
C LYS A 515 1.32 -19.84 -8.26
N CYS A 516 1.60 -21.06 -7.81
CA CYS A 516 2.91 -21.68 -7.93
C CYS A 516 2.95 -22.62 -9.13
N LYS A 517 4.10 -22.69 -9.81
CA LYS A 517 4.41 -23.74 -10.79
C LYS A 517 4.67 -25.06 -10.06
N VAL A 518 3.63 -25.59 -9.43
CA VAL A 518 3.59 -26.87 -8.70
C VAL A 518 2.45 -27.67 -9.31
N TYR A 519 2.67 -28.96 -9.46
CA TYR A 519 1.77 -29.85 -10.20
C TYR A 519 1.60 -31.16 -9.46
N GLU A 520 0.41 -31.73 -9.54
CA GLU A 520 0.15 -33.07 -9.03
C GLU A 520 0.54 -34.10 -10.09
N VAL A 521 1.60 -34.87 -9.81
CA VAL A 521 2.20 -35.77 -10.80
C VAL A 521 2.29 -37.19 -10.28
N ALA A 522 1.96 -38.13 -11.16
CA ALA A 522 2.21 -39.54 -10.95
C ALA A 522 2.94 -40.15 -12.16
N TRP A 523 3.61 -41.27 -11.95
CA TRP A 523 4.29 -42.01 -13.02
C TRP A 523 3.73 -43.42 -13.17
N LEU A 524 3.38 -43.80 -14.39
CA LEU A 524 3.09 -45.16 -14.79
C LEU A 524 4.38 -45.81 -15.33
N LEU A 525 4.89 -46.80 -14.60
CA LEU A 525 6.06 -47.58 -14.98
C LEU A 525 5.61 -48.87 -15.66
N THR A 526 6.08 -49.08 -16.89
CA THR A 526 5.73 -50.26 -17.70
C THR A 526 6.93 -51.04 -18.18
N ASN A 527 6.72 -52.32 -18.46
CA ASN A 527 7.71 -53.21 -19.05
C ASN A 527 7.75 -53.05 -20.58
N ALA A 528 8.57 -53.86 -21.27
CA ALA A 528 8.72 -53.78 -22.73
C ALA A 528 7.41 -54.04 -23.52
N TRP A 529 6.41 -54.66 -22.87
CA TRP A 529 5.09 -54.98 -23.40
C TRP A 529 3.98 -54.03 -22.93
N ASP A 530 4.35 -52.87 -22.37
CA ASP A 530 3.41 -51.87 -21.85
C ASP A 530 2.53 -52.37 -20.68
N LYS A 531 2.91 -53.49 -20.06
CA LYS A 531 2.29 -53.99 -18.83
C LYS A 531 2.85 -53.25 -17.62
N PRO A 532 2.01 -52.96 -16.60
CA PRO A 532 2.46 -52.37 -15.34
C PRO A 532 3.60 -53.14 -14.68
N LEU A 533 4.59 -52.40 -14.15
CA LEU A 533 5.68 -52.96 -13.34
C LEU A 533 5.47 -52.61 -11.88
N LYS A 534 5.12 -53.60 -11.04
CA LYS A 534 5.07 -53.46 -9.58
C LYS A 534 6.46 -53.51 -8.96
N GLY A 535 6.73 -52.67 -7.96
CA GLY A 535 7.98 -52.71 -7.20
C GLY A 535 9.18 -52.08 -7.90
N ALA A 536 8.98 -51.30 -8.96
CA ALA A 536 10.02 -50.49 -9.58
C ALA A 536 10.21 -49.20 -8.79
N GLU A 537 11.46 -48.81 -8.52
CA GLU A 537 11.79 -47.56 -7.85
C GLU A 537 11.88 -46.42 -8.85
N LEU A 538 11.36 -45.25 -8.49
CA LEU A 538 11.47 -44.01 -9.23
C LEU A 538 12.15 -42.95 -8.37
N VAL A 539 13.16 -42.29 -8.91
CA VAL A 539 13.92 -41.21 -8.27
C VAL A 539 13.91 -39.99 -9.18
N ILE A 540 13.50 -38.84 -8.65
CA ILE A 540 13.52 -37.56 -9.36
C ILE A 540 14.55 -36.65 -8.72
N ARG A 541 15.50 -36.17 -9.51
CA ARG A 541 16.55 -35.23 -9.08
C ARG A 541 16.42 -33.91 -9.81
N GLY A 542 16.56 -32.82 -9.05
CA GLY A 542 16.58 -31.46 -9.54
C GLY A 542 17.93 -30.79 -9.26
N PRO A 543 18.00 -29.46 -9.51
CA PRO A 543 19.25 -28.71 -9.41
C PRO A 543 19.92 -28.78 -8.03
N GLU A 544 19.11 -28.80 -6.96
CA GLU A 544 19.59 -28.80 -5.56
C GLU A 544 19.58 -30.20 -4.92
N GLY A 545 19.31 -31.28 -5.68
CA GLY A 545 19.36 -32.66 -5.18
C GLY A 545 18.08 -33.47 -5.39
N LEU A 546 17.76 -34.35 -4.43
CA LEU A 546 16.59 -35.23 -4.50
C LEU A 546 15.28 -34.43 -4.34
N ILE A 547 14.36 -34.57 -5.31
CA ILE A 547 13.03 -33.93 -5.28
C ILE A 547 11.98 -34.89 -4.73
N ALA A 548 11.99 -36.14 -5.22
CA ALA A 548 11.05 -37.16 -4.80
C ALA A 548 11.59 -38.56 -5.08
N LYS A 549 11.14 -39.54 -4.30
CA LYS A 549 11.36 -40.96 -4.54
C LYS A 549 10.05 -41.71 -4.25
N GLY A 550 9.78 -42.77 -5.02
CA GLY A 550 8.64 -43.64 -4.79
C GLY A 550 8.86 -45.04 -5.37
N VAL A 551 7.95 -45.95 -5.05
CA VAL A 551 7.93 -47.32 -5.56
C VAL A 551 6.58 -47.57 -6.21
N SER A 552 6.57 -48.24 -7.36
CA SER A 552 5.33 -48.51 -8.08
C SER A 552 4.48 -49.59 -7.41
N ASP A 553 3.18 -49.35 -7.38
CA ASP A 553 2.18 -50.30 -6.87
C ASP A 553 1.81 -51.39 -7.91
N ASP A 554 0.76 -52.14 -7.63
CA ASP A 554 0.25 -53.23 -8.47
C ASP A 554 -0.26 -52.74 -9.84
N GLU A 555 -0.62 -51.47 -9.94
CA GLU A 555 -1.01 -50.79 -11.19
C GLU A 555 0.20 -50.19 -11.91
N GLY A 556 1.41 -50.38 -11.40
CA GLY A 556 2.64 -49.78 -11.92
C GLY A 556 2.73 -48.28 -11.64
N MET A 557 1.89 -47.75 -10.75
CA MET A 557 1.76 -46.33 -10.50
C MET A 557 2.64 -45.88 -9.33
N VAL A 558 3.36 -44.79 -9.52
CA VAL A 558 4.08 -44.06 -8.48
C VAL A 558 3.38 -42.72 -8.28
N ARG A 559 2.62 -42.57 -7.18
CA ARG A 559 1.91 -41.33 -6.84
C ARG A 559 2.82 -40.46 -5.97
N LEU A 560 3.40 -39.42 -6.54
CA LEU A 560 4.38 -38.56 -5.87
C LEU A 560 3.77 -37.28 -5.25
N GLY A 561 2.49 -37.03 -5.52
CA GLY A 561 1.78 -35.83 -5.09
C GLY A 561 2.31 -34.58 -5.79
N GLN A 562 2.42 -33.48 -5.04
CA GLN A 562 2.91 -32.20 -5.55
C GLN A 562 4.42 -32.23 -5.83
N LEU A 563 4.79 -31.89 -7.07
CA LEU A 563 6.16 -31.67 -7.52
C LEU A 563 6.33 -30.26 -8.10
N PRO A 564 7.50 -29.63 -7.93
CA PRO A 564 7.80 -28.37 -8.60
C PRO A 564 7.86 -28.56 -10.12
N GLY A 565 7.49 -27.52 -10.85
CA GLY A 565 7.66 -27.43 -12.30
C GLY A 565 9.11 -27.15 -12.69
N GLY A 566 9.51 -27.62 -13.87
CA GLY A 566 10.87 -27.47 -14.40
C GLY A 566 11.38 -28.74 -15.06
N GLN A 567 12.66 -28.74 -15.41
CA GLN A 567 13.35 -29.91 -15.98
C GLN A 567 14.05 -30.70 -14.88
N PHE A 568 13.84 -32.02 -14.89
CA PHE A 568 14.37 -32.93 -13.87
C PHE A 568 14.95 -34.18 -14.50
N THR A 569 15.96 -34.75 -13.85
CA THR A 569 16.43 -36.10 -14.18
C THR A 569 15.55 -37.10 -13.45
N VAL A 570 14.88 -37.96 -14.22
CA VAL A 570 13.99 -39.00 -13.71
C VAL A 570 14.61 -40.35 -14.00
N GLU A 571 14.94 -41.08 -12.94
CA GLU A 571 15.54 -42.40 -12.99
C GLU A 571 14.55 -43.43 -12.48
N ALA A 572 14.23 -44.43 -13.30
CA ALA A 572 13.46 -45.60 -12.88
C ALA A 572 14.35 -46.84 -12.87
N SER A 573 14.21 -47.67 -11.86
CA SER A 573 14.92 -48.95 -11.75
C SER A 573 14.00 -50.08 -11.31
N TYR A 574 14.15 -51.24 -11.95
CA TYR A 574 13.51 -52.48 -11.57
C TYR A 574 14.57 -53.57 -11.49
N LYS A 575 14.94 -53.94 -10.26
CA LYS A 575 16.03 -54.88 -9.96
C LYS A 575 17.34 -54.46 -10.64
N ARG A 576 17.72 -55.10 -11.74
CA ARG A 576 18.97 -54.81 -12.48
C ARG A 576 18.79 -53.92 -13.71
N VAL A 577 17.56 -53.58 -14.07
CA VAL A 577 17.25 -52.77 -15.26
C VAL A 577 16.96 -51.35 -14.80
N SER A 578 17.66 -50.36 -15.36
CA SER A 578 17.42 -48.94 -15.08
C SER A 578 17.28 -48.12 -16.36
N ARG A 579 16.60 -46.99 -16.26
CA ARG A 579 16.44 -45.99 -17.31
C ARG A 579 16.48 -44.61 -16.67
N SER A 580 17.13 -43.66 -17.32
CA SER A 580 17.20 -42.27 -16.90
C SER A 580 16.85 -41.36 -18.07
N ASP A 581 15.86 -40.48 -17.88
CA ASP A 581 15.43 -39.49 -18.86
C ASP A 581 15.45 -38.09 -18.23
N VAL A 582 15.65 -37.04 -19.04
CA VAL A 582 15.36 -35.66 -18.63
C VAL A 582 13.91 -35.35 -19.01
N VAL A 583 13.10 -35.00 -18.01
CA VAL A 583 11.65 -34.76 -18.18
C VAL A 583 11.30 -33.35 -17.74
N GLU A 584 10.53 -32.65 -18.56
CA GLU A 584 9.92 -31.37 -18.19
C GLU A 584 8.56 -31.60 -17.52
N ILE A 585 8.42 -31.10 -16.30
CA ILE A 585 7.16 -31.04 -15.57
C ILE A 585 6.58 -29.63 -15.75
N SER A 586 5.56 -29.52 -16.59
CA SER A 586 4.87 -28.26 -16.91
C SER A 586 3.35 -28.29 -16.66
N GLY A 587 2.83 -29.40 -16.10
CA GLY A 587 1.41 -29.61 -15.86
C GLY A 587 1.13 -30.84 -15.02
N SER A 588 -0.03 -30.89 -14.36
CA SER A 588 -0.48 -32.06 -13.59
C SER A 588 -0.75 -33.27 -14.48
N GLY A 589 -0.85 -34.45 -13.86
CA GLY A 589 -1.28 -35.70 -14.51
C GLY A 589 -0.26 -36.83 -14.48
N VAL A 590 -0.57 -37.88 -15.24
CA VAL A 590 0.23 -39.12 -15.26
C VAL A 590 1.26 -39.06 -16.39
N ARG A 591 2.52 -39.32 -16.05
CA ARG A 591 3.62 -39.51 -17.01
C ARG A 591 3.94 -40.99 -17.16
N ARG A 592 4.49 -41.41 -18.29
CA ARG A 592 4.81 -42.83 -18.54
C ARG A 592 6.30 -43.01 -18.75
N MET A 593 6.89 -44.02 -18.13
CA MET A 593 8.27 -44.43 -18.38
C MET A 593 8.32 -45.95 -18.59
N LYS A 594 8.87 -46.35 -19.74
CA LYS A 594 8.97 -47.74 -20.17
C LYS A 594 10.37 -48.27 -19.91
N LEU A 595 10.50 -49.33 -19.12
CA LEU A 595 11.74 -50.06 -18.88
C LEU A 595 11.83 -51.26 -19.83
N ASP A 596 13.04 -51.58 -20.28
CA ASP A 596 13.31 -52.77 -21.12
C ASP A 596 13.34 -54.04 -20.25
N VAL A 597 12.19 -54.34 -19.65
CA VAL A 597 11.92 -55.60 -18.94
C VAL A 597 11.03 -56.42 -19.87
N PHE A 598 11.61 -57.40 -20.55
CA PHE A 598 10.90 -58.20 -21.55
C PHE A 598 10.24 -59.44 -20.93
N LEU A 599 10.98 -60.15 -20.08
CA LEU A 599 10.50 -61.33 -19.34
C LEU A 599 11.15 -61.37 -17.96
N GLU A 600 10.40 -61.79 -16.94
CA GLU A 600 10.97 -62.14 -15.63
C GLU A 600 10.96 -63.66 -15.45
N LEU A 601 12.12 -64.23 -15.11
CA LEU A 601 12.26 -65.67 -14.95
C LEU A 601 11.59 -66.13 -13.63
N PRO A 602 10.55 -66.98 -13.67
CA PRO A 602 9.70 -67.27 -12.49
C PRO A 602 10.43 -67.89 -11.30
N VAL A 603 11.52 -68.62 -11.54
CA VAL A 603 12.24 -69.39 -10.50
C VAL A 603 13.35 -68.59 -9.83
N ILE A 604 13.97 -67.64 -10.53
CA ILE A 604 15.14 -66.88 -10.05
C ILE A 604 14.87 -65.37 -9.91
N GLY A 605 13.70 -64.88 -10.34
CA GLY A 605 13.29 -63.49 -10.20
C GLY A 605 14.19 -62.49 -10.94
N VAL A 606 14.92 -62.92 -11.97
CA VAL A 606 15.83 -62.08 -12.76
C VAL A 606 15.07 -61.54 -13.99
N PRO A 607 14.97 -60.22 -14.18
CA PRO A 607 14.39 -59.64 -15.39
C PRO A 607 15.40 -59.72 -16.56
N LEU A 608 14.92 -60.05 -17.75
CA LEU A 608 15.67 -60.08 -19.01
C LEU A 608 15.25 -58.90 -19.90
N THR A 609 16.22 -58.26 -20.56
CA THR A 609 15.97 -57.24 -21.58
C THR A 609 15.58 -57.88 -22.92
N MET A 610 15.04 -57.10 -23.86
CA MET A 610 14.69 -57.61 -25.19
C MET A 610 15.91 -58.23 -25.90
N LEU A 611 17.08 -57.59 -25.81
CA LEU A 611 18.31 -58.06 -26.43
C LEU A 611 18.80 -59.37 -25.80
N GLU A 612 18.77 -59.48 -24.47
CA GLU A 612 19.15 -60.71 -23.77
C GLU A 612 18.19 -61.87 -24.08
N THR A 613 16.90 -61.57 -24.26
CA THR A 613 15.91 -62.57 -24.65
C THR A 613 16.16 -63.07 -26.07
N LEU A 614 16.50 -62.19 -27.01
CA LEU A 614 16.85 -62.58 -28.38
C LEU A 614 18.12 -63.44 -28.43
N VAL A 615 19.14 -63.14 -27.63
CA VAL A 615 20.35 -63.96 -27.51
C VAL A 615 20.05 -65.33 -26.89
N ALA A 616 19.16 -65.38 -25.91
CA ALA A 616 18.72 -66.63 -25.29
C ALA A 616 17.89 -67.53 -26.22
N VAL A 617 17.18 -66.95 -27.20
CA VAL A 617 16.33 -67.69 -28.16
C VAL A 617 17.10 -68.07 -29.44
N SER A 618 18.10 -67.29 -29.85
CA SER A 618 18.92 -67.58 -31.05
C SER A 618 20.04 -68.59 -30.82
N THR A 619 20.46 -68.79 -29.57
CA THR A 619 21.42 -69.84 -29.19
C THR A 619 20.69 -70.95 -28.46
N THR A 620 20.80 -72.18 -28.97
CA THR A 620 20.19 -73.38 -28.35
C THR A 620 20.78 -73.65 -26.96
N GLY A 621 20.13 -73.11 -25.91
CA GLY A 621 20.12 -73.66 -24.55
C GLY A 621 21.06 -73.01 -23.52
N VAL A 622 20.44 -72.30 -22.56
CA VAL A 622 20.74 -72.13 -21.09
C VAL A 622 22.15 -71.71 -20.63
N SER A 623 23.23 -72.03 -21.36
CA SER A 623 24.62 -71.89 -20.91
C SER A 623 25.21 -70.49 -21.14
N ALA A 624 24.75 -69.74 -22.15
CA ALA A 624 25.22 -68.37 -22.40
C ALA A 624 24.69 -67.32 -21.40
N LEU A 625 23.46 -67.51 -20.90
CA LEU A 625 22.84 -66.64 -19.86
C LEU A 625 23.59 -66.72 -18.52
N GLY A 626 24.13 -67.90 -18.18
CA GLY A 626 24.96 -68.09 -16.99
C GLY A 626 26.29 -67.33 -17.07
N LEU A 627 26.92 -67.25 -18.24
CA LEU A 627 28.19 -66.56 -18.46
C LEU A 627 28.07 -65.02 -18.44
N THR A 628 26.95 -64.47 -18.94
CA THR A 628 26.70 -63.01 -18.91
C THR A 628 26.29 -62.51 -17.52
N LEU A 629 25.54 -63.32 -16.75
CA LEU A 629 25.19 -63.02 -15.35
C LEU A 629 26.39 -63.21 -14.40
N ALA A 630 27.27 -64.17 -14.64
CA ALA A 630 28.48 -64.39 -13.83
C ALA A 630 29.56 -63.31 -14.03
N ARG A 631 29.72 -62.76 -15.25
CA ARG A 631 30.75 -61.73 -15.55
C ARG A 631 30.53 -60.37 -14.91
N ARG A 632 29.31 -60.02 -14.46
CA ARG A 632 29.00 -58.71 -13.86
C ARG A 632 28.92 -58.68 -12.33
N ARG A 633 29.02 -59.83 -11.66
CA ARG A 633 29.09 -59.91 -10.17
C ARG A 633 30.50 -59.65 -9.60
N GLY A 634 31.51 -59.48 -10.45
CA GLY A 634 32.92 -59.44 -10.04
C GLY A 634 33.62 -58.08 -10.08
N VAL A 635 32.93 -56.95 -9.84
CA VAL A 635 33.62 -55.65 -9.65
C VAL A 635 32.92 -54.84 -8.53
N SER A 636 33.22 -55.21 -7.28
CA SER A 636 33.28 -54.29 -6.14
C SER A 636 33.97 -55.00 -4.97
N ASN A 637 35.28 -54.83 -4.83
CA ASN A 637 35.93 -54.41 -3.59
C ASN A 637 37.43 -54.20 -3.81
N VAL A 638 37.90 -53.12 -3.21
CA VAL A 638 39.24 -52.55 -3.20
C VAL A 638 40.14 -53.36 -2.28
N GLU A 639 41.41 -53.53 -2.64
CA GLU A 639 42.51 -53.59 -1.67
C GLU A 639 43.77 -52.99 -2.30
N GLU A 640 44.27 -51.92 -1.68
CA GLU A 640 45.63 -51.41 -1.81
C GLU A 640 46.61 -52.46 -1.28
N GLU A 641 47.67 -52.75 -2.00
CA GLU A 641 48.98 -53.03 -1.39
C GLU A 641 50.13 -52.83 -2.39
N GLU A 642 51.24 -52.40 -1.82
CA GLU A 642 52.40 -51.75 -2.42
C GLU A 642 53.41 -52.69 -3.16
N LEU A 643 54.33 -52.01 -3.86
CA LEU A 643 55.79 -52.26 -3.95
C LEU A 643 56.43 -53.05 -5.12
N SER A 644 57.38 -52.33 -5.76
CA SER A 644 58.71 -52.73 -6.28
C SER A 644 58.78 -53.69 -7.48
N LEU A 645 59.23 -53.27 -8.68
CA LEU A 645 60.59 -53.00 -9.19
C LEU A 645 61.17 -54.21 -9.97
N GLU A 646 61.97 -53.88 -11.00
CA GLU A 646 62.80 -54.72 -11.90
C GLU A 646 62.02 -55.41 -13.03
N GLU A 647 62.33 -55.25 -14.33
CA GLU A 647 63.53 -54.79 -15.07
C GLU A 647 63.13 -53.94 -16.29
#